data_AF-A0A954CHJ1-F1
#
_entry.id   AF-A0A954CHJ1-F1
#
_cell.length_a   1.000
_cell.length_b   1.000
_cell.length_c   1.000
_cell.angle_alpha   90.00
_cell.angle_beta   90.00
_cell.angle_gamma   90.00
#
_symmetry.space_group_name_H-M   'P 1'
#
loop_
_entity.id
_entity.type
_entity.pdbx_description
1 polymer ?
#
loop_
_entity_poly.entity_id
_entity_poly.type
_entity_poly.pdbx_seq_one_letter_code
_entity_poly.pdbx_strand_id
1 'polypeptide(L)'
;VVVIEMFAKANQYELNDSVTGIINGRRQELRMVGIALSPEYVYSLSPGEMVPDDRRNGVMWMNESELAAAYNMEGAFNDVSLTLAPGASEGEVIARLDDILKPYGGLGAYARKDQVSNWFLQNEFNQLETFGVFIPLIFIGIAAFLLNVVLSRVIATQRDQVAALKAFGYSNLQVALHYMQLVTLIVLLGAAVGTAGGCWLGYAMIGLYTEYYHFPSLTFQLPVLVPIAAFLITGAASLGGTINAVRRAAALPPAEAMRPEAPPTYRATLVERLGLQRWLMQPSRMIVRNLERRPLKAGLSVLGMSMAVAMLVMGTAFMDIMFYVIDAQANVIHREDVQVSFYEPRNRDALHELEHLPGVTYAEPFRTVPARVRFGHKSRRIAINGVPADTRLDRVLNTELEPFDLPRDGILLSRVLGDALDISSGDELTVEVLEGPRPVRSIKVAALIDDFMGVSAYMEIKALNRLMREGDVISGANLLTDGHHDEELFDALRARPAVAGVASKEAAVNNLKKMIEDNLMVSVLFNVLFAAIIAFGIIYNNARVSLSERGRELASLRVLGLTRGEISYILLGELAILTLLSIPVGFVLGNWIVDLVLMTLNSEVMRFPRVISGMTYALAATSVIVAATISGLLVRERLDKLDLVEVLKTRE
;
A
#
# COMPACT_ATOMS: atom_id res chain seq x y z
N VAL A 1 -13.10 -3.45 -38.54
CA VAL A 1 -12.18 -3.62 -37.39
C VAL A 1 -12.90 -4.32 -36.25
N VAL A 2 -12.17 -5.14 -35.50
CA VAL A 2 -12.59 -5.69 -34.20
C VAL A 2 -11.99 -4.79 -33.12
N VAL A 3 -12.74 -4.45 -32.10
CA VAL A 3 -12.31 -3.49 -31.07
C VAL A 3 -12.25 -4.19 -29.71
N ILE A 4 -11.29 -3.78 -28.86
CA ILE A 4 -11.17 -4.33 -27.51
C ILE A 4 -12.39 -3.98 -26.66
N GLU A 5 -12.87 -4.95 -25.87
CA GLU A 5 -14.14 -4.85 -25.12
C GLU A 5 -14.22 -3.63 -24.20
N MET A 6 -13.14 -3.34 -23.47
CA MET A 6 -13.06 -2.23 -22.53
C MET A 6 -13.31 -0.87 -23.22
N PHE A 7 -12.69 -0.64 -24.38
CA PHE A 7 -12.87 0.59 -25.14
C PHE A 7 -14.28 0.73 -25.73
N ALA A 8 -14.84 -0.38 -26.23
CA ALA A 8 -16.20 -0.41 -26.74
C ALA A 8 -17.23 -0.10 -25.64
N LYS A 9 -17.10 -0.72 -24.46
CA LYS A 9 -17.98 -0.48 -23.31
C LYS A 9 -17.86 0.96 -22.78
N ALA A 10 -16.63 1.46 -22.63
CA ALA A 10 -16.38 2.78 -22.06
C ALA A 10 -16.92 3.93 -22.94
N ASN A 11 -16.92 3.74 -24.26
CA ASN A 11 -17.44 4.70 -25.25
C ASN A 11 -18.86 4.37 -25.74
N GLN A 12 -19.51 3.34 -25.20
CA GLN A 12 -20.85 2.90 -25.60
C GLN A 12 -20.99 2.55 -27.09
N TYR A 13 -19.92 2.01 -27.70
CA TYR A 13 -19.97 1.56 -29.09
C TYR A 13 -20.70 0.21 -29.21
N GLU A 14 -21.53 0.10 -30.24
CA GLU A 14 -22.23 -1.12 -30.63
C GLU A 14 -21.67 -1.71 -31.94
N LEU A 15 -22.05 -2.95 -32.23
CA LEU A 15 -21.70 -3.59 -33.49
C LEU A 15 -22.24 -2.78 -34.69
N ASN A 16 -21.41 -2.61 -35.71
CA ASN A 16 -21.63 -1.80 -36.93
C ASN A 16 -21.44 -0.29 -36.79
N ASP A 17 -21.10 0.23 -35.61
CA ASP A 17 -20.67 1.63 -35.48
C ASP A 17 -19.40 1.91 -36.29
N SER A 18 -19.17 3.18 -36.64
CA SER A 18 -17.94 3.62 -37.30
C SER A 18 -17.05 4.43 -36.37
N VAL A 19 -15.75 4.18 -36.47
CA VAL A 19 -14.70 4.89 -35.74
C VAL A 19 -13.75 5.49 -36.75
N THR A 20 -13.35 6.75 -36.55
CA THR A 20 -12.33 7.39 -37.40
C THR A 20 -10.96 7.20 -36.77
N GLY A 21 -10.02 6.62 -37.51
CA GLY A 21 -8.61 6.50 -37.12
C GLY A 21 -7.67 7.27 -38.04
N ILE A 22 -6.51 7.68 -37.53
CA ILE A 22 -5.40 8.15 -38.35
C ILE A 22 -4.43 6.97 -38.48
N ILE A 23 -4.32 6.39 -39.67
CA ILE A 23 -3.42 5.27 -39.97
C ILE A 23 -2.33 5.77 -40.91
N ASN A 24 -1.08 5.69 -40.47
CA ASN A 24 0.09 6.15 -41.24
C ASN A 24 -0.07 7.59 -41.77
N GLY A 25 -0.51 8.50 -40.89
CA GLY A 25 -0.75 9.91 -41.21
C GLY A 25 -1.99 10.21 -42.07
N ARG A 26 -2.83 9.20 -42.38
CA ARG A 26 -4.06 9.36 -43.17
C ARG A 26 -5.30 9.10 -42.35
N ARG A 27 -6.25 10.02 -42.38
CA ARG A 27 -7.57 9.86 -41.75
C ARG A 27 -8.41 8.84 -42.53
N GLN A 28 -8.91 7.80 -41.85
CA GLN A 28 -9.73 6.73 -42.41
C GLN A 28 -10.93 6.42 -41.51
N GLU A 29 -12.06 6.06 -42.11
CA GLU A 29 -13.24 5.59 -41.38
C GLU A 29 -13.25 4.05 -41.33
N LEU A 30 -13.43 3.50 -40.13
CA LEU A 30 -13.32 2.08 -39.83
C LEU A 30 -14.64 1.58 -39.26
N ARG A 31 -15.28 0.60 -39.91
CA ARG A 31 -16.51 0.00 -39.39
C ARG A 31 -16.19 -1.10 -38.37
N MET A 32 -16.83 -1.07 -37.21
CA MET A 32 -16.72 -2.11 -36.20
C MET A 32 -17.53 -3.35 -36.59
N VAL A 33 -16.89 -4.52 -36.58
CA VAL A 33 -17.50 -5.81 -36.96
C VAL A 33 -17.44 -6.86 -35.85
N GLY A 34 -16.81 -6.54 -34.72
CA GLY A 34 -16.65 -7.44 -33.59
C GLY A 34 -16.07 -6.75 -32.38
N ILE A 35 -16.26 -7.38 -31.21
CA ILE A 35 -15.66 -6.99 -29.95
C ILE A 35 -14.86 -8.19 -29.43
N ALA A 36 -13.64 -7.97 -28.95
CA ALA A 36 -12.75 -9.05 -28.49
C ALA A 36 -12.06 -8.73 -27.16
N LEU A 37 -11.62 -9.79 -26.48
CA LEU A 37 -10.70 -9.75 -25.34
C LEU A 37 -9.34 -10.30 -25.78
N SER A 38 -8.26 -9.72 -25.27
CA SER A 38 -6.90 -10.20 -25.55
C SER A 38 -6.10 -10.34 -24.26
N PRO A 39 -5.41 -11.49 -24.04
CA PRO A 39 -4.53 -11.66 -22.89
C PRO A 39 -3.29 -10.75 -22.93
N GLU A 40 -2.98 -10.15 -24.07
CA GLU A 40 -1.88 -9.18 -24.19
C GLU A 40 -2.25 -7.80 -23.64
N TYR A 41 -3.56 -7.52 -23.48
CA TYR A 41 -4.07 -6.21 -23.09
C TYR A 41 -5.06 -6.32 -21.91
N VAL A 42 -4.74 -7.16 -20.92
CA VAL A 42 -5.49 -7.23 -19.65
C VAL A 42 -5.37 -5.91 -18.88
N TYR A 43 -4.23 -5.22 -19.06
CA TYR A 43 -3.93 -3.89 -18.53
C TYR A 43 -3.34 -3.04 -19.67
N SER A 44 -4.14 -2.12 -20.21
CA SER A 44 -3.80 -1.35 -21.42
C SER A 44 -3.42 0.09 -21.07
N LEU A 45 -2.13 0.41 -21.16
CA LEU A 45 -1.62 1.76 -20.93
C LEU A 45 -1.43 2.51 -22.25
N SER A 46 -1.79 3.79 -22.28
CA SER A 46 -1.38 4.68 -23.36
C SER A 46 0.08 5.10 -23.15
N PRO A 47 0.81 5.46 -24.22
CA PRO A 47 2.11 6.11 -24.07
C PRO A 47 2.02 7.33 -23.14
N GLY A 48 2.83 7.37 -22.08
CA GLY A 48 2.86 8.47 -21.11
C GLY A 48 1.81 8.38 -19.99
N GLU A 49 0.89 7.41 -20.02
CA GLU A 49 -0.08 7.21 -18.94
C GLU A 49 0.36 6.10 -17.98
N MET A 50 0.11 6.31 -16.68
CA MET A 50 0.37 5.32 -15.63
C MET A 50 -0.87 4.50 -15.24
N VAL A 51 -2.06 4.95 -15.65
CA VAL A 51 -3.35 4.30 -15.37
C VAL A 51 -4.09 4.11 -16.69
N PRO A 52 -4.72 2.94 -16.93
CA PRO A 52 -5.57 2.73 -18.10
C PRO A 52 -6.72 3.74 -18.15
N ASP A 53 -6.91 4.37 -19.31
CA ASP A 53 -8.11 5.13 -19.62
C ASP A 53 -8.83 4.45 -20.79
N ASP A 54 -9.80 3.60 -20.45
CA ASP A 54 -10.56 2.81 -21.43
C ASP A 54 -11.37 3.70 -22.38
N ARG A 55 -11.60 4.98 -22.08
CA ARG A 55 -12.26 5.90 -23.03
C ARG A 55 -11.31 6.42 -24.08
N ARG A 56 -10.05 6.68 -23.71
CA ARG A 56 -9.05 7.30 -24.58
C ARG A 56 -8.15 6.30 -25.29
N ASN A 57 -7.98 5.11 -24.72
CA ASN A 57 -7.09 4.07 -25.22
C ASN A 57 -7.87 2.84 -25.66
N GLY A 58 -7.62 2.37 -26.89
CA GLY A 58 -8.27 1.18 -27.43
C GLY A 58 -7.36 0.44 -28.39
N VAL A 59 -7.38 -0.89 -28.29
CA VAL A 59 -6.72 -1.77 -29.25
C VAL A 59 -7.74 -2.21 -30.29
N MET A 60 -7.35 -2.15 -31.57
CA MET A 60 -8.18 -2.57 -32.69
C MET A 60 -7.43 -3.56 -33.56
N TRP A 61 -8.14 -4.58 -34.03
CA TRP A 61 -7.64 -5.56 -34.98
C TRP A 61 -8.33 -5.38 -36.33
N MET A 62 -7.57 -5.53 -37.40
CA MET A 62 -8.07 -5.50 -38.77
C MET A 62 -7.38 -6.57 -39.61
N ASN A 63 -7.82 -6.75 -40.85
CA ASN A 63 -7.20 -7.74 -41.72
C ASN A 63 -5.74 -7.36 -41.99
N GLU A 64 -4.83 -8.34 -41.91
CA GLU A 64 -3.40 -8.15 -42.14
C GLU A 64 -3.13 -7.48 -43.48
N SER A 65 -3.80 -7.90 -44.56
CA SER A 65 -3.57 -7.33 -45.90
C SER A 65 -3.97 -5.84 -45.98
N GLU A 66 -5.05 -5.45 -45.31
CA GLU A 66 -5.51 -4.06 -45.27
C GLU A 66 -4.58 -3.18 -44.40
N LEU A 67 -4.16 -3.69 -43.24
CA LEU A 67 -3.23 -2.99 -42.35
C LEU A 67 -1.84 -2.84 -42.99
N ALA A 68 -1.34 -3.91 -43.60
CA ALA A 68 -0.07 -3.92 -44.32
C ALA A 68 -0.09 -2.92 -45.48
N ALA A 69 -1.17 -2.87 -46.27
CA ALA A 69 -1.31 -1.86 -47.32
C ALA A 69 -1.35 -0.43 -46.74
N ALA A 70 -2.02 -0.21 -45.62
CA ALA A 70 -2.11 1.10 -44.98
C ALA A 70 -0.76 1.60 -44.44
N TYR A 71 0.08 0.70 -43.93
CA TYR A 71 1.44 0.99 -43.43
C TYR A 71 2.55 0.86 -44.47
N ASN A 72 2.22 0.51 -45.73
CA ASN A 72 3.20 0.15 -46.77
C ASN A 72 4.15 -1.00 -46.35
N MET A 73 3.60 -2.02 -45.69
CA MET A 73 4.29 -3.19 -45.13
C MET A 73 3.80 -4.51 -45.75
N GLU A 74 3.41 -4.52 -47.03
CA GLU A 74 2.98 -5.77 -47.69
C GLU A 74 4.07 -6.85 -47.62
N GLY A 75 3.75 -8.00 -47.02
CA GLY A 75 4.69 -9.10 -46.79
C GLY A 75 5.67 -8.86 -45.63
N ALA A 76 5.48 -7.82 -44.83
CA ALA A 76 6.25 -7.50 -43.64
C ALA A 76 5.34 -7.41 -42.39
N PHE A 77 5.95 -7.45 -41.21
CA PHE A 77 5.26 -7.31 -39.92
C PHE A 77 6.09 -6.43 -38.98
N ASN A 78 5.43 -5.83 -38.00
CA ASN A 78 6.05 -5.00 -36.96
C ASN A 78 6.16 -5.73 -35.61
N ASP A 79 5.32 -6.74 -35.36
CA ASP A 79 5.32 -7.53 -34.14
C ASP A 79 5.04 -9.02 -34.43
N VAL A 80 5.57 -9.90 -33.58
CA VAL A 80 5.37 -11.36 -33.66
C VAL A 80 5.25 -11.97 -32.27
N SER A 81 4.06 -12.47 -31.95
CA SER A 81 3.79 -13.20 -30.71
C SER A 81 3.87 -14.72 -30.94
N LEU A 82 4.57 -15.43 -30.06
CA LEU A 82 4.86 -16.86 -30.21
C LEU A 82 4.52 -17.64 -28.93
N THR A 83 3.93 -18.82 -29.11
CA THR A 83 3.72 -19.79 -28.02
C THR A 83 4.85 -20.79 -27.99
N LEU A 84 5.46 -20.98 -26.83
CA LEU A 84 6.55 -21.96 -26.65
C LEU A 84 5.99 -23.37 -26.47
N ALA A 85 6.66 -24.37 -27.08
CA ALA A 85 6.36 -25.77 -26.82
C ALA A 85 6.71 -26.16 -25.36
N PRO A 86 6.02 -27.14 -24.75
CA PRO A 86 6.33 -27.57 -23.39
C PRO A 86 7.80 -27.96 -23.22
N GLY A 87 8.48 -27.38 -22.23
CA GLY A 87 9.89 -27.63 -21.94
C GLY A 87 10.90 -26.92 -22.85
N ALA A 88 10.45 -26.10 -23.81
CA ALA A 88 11.34 -25.28 -24.63
C ALA A 88 12.10 -24.24 -23.78
N SER A 89 13.38 -24.03 -24.09
CA SER A 89 14.20 -23.01 -23.45
C SER A 89 13.84 -21.63 -24.00
N GLU A 90 13.19 -20.80 -23.18
CA GLU A 90 12.82 -19.42 -23.52
C GLU A 90 14.03 -18.60 -24.03
N GLY A 91 15.18 -18.69 -23.34
CA GLY A 91 16.38 -17.96 -23.72
C GLY A 91 16.99 -18.42 -25.05
N GLU A 92 16.93 -19.72 -25.36
CA GLU A 92 17.42 -20.25 -26.65
C GLU A 92 16.52 -19.83 -27.80
N VAL A 93 15.20 -19.83 -27.58
CA VAL A 93 14.22 -19.38 -28.57
C VAL A 93 14.42 -17.90 -28.86
N ILE A 94 14.53 -17.06 -27.82
CA ILE A 94 14.81 -15.62 -27.97
C ILE A 94 16.11 -15.40 -28.76
N ALA A 95 17.20 -16.07 -28.42
CA ALA A 95 18.48 -15.92 -29.11
C ALA A 95 18.38 -16.26 -30.61
N ARG A 96 17.71 -17.39 -30.94
CA ARG A 96 17.51 -17.79 -32.34
C ARG A 96 16.59 -16.84 -33.10
N LEU A 97 15.53 -16.35 -32.46
CA LEU A 97 14.65 -15.35 -33.07
C LEU A 97 15.39 -14.05 -33.34
N ASP A 98 16.18 -13.60 -32.39
CA ASP A 98 17.01 -12.40 -32.55
C ASP A 98 17.96 -12.58 -33.73
N ASP A 99 18.62 -13.73 -33.87
CA ASP A 99 19.50 -14.01 -35.00
C ASP A 99 18.76 -14.04 -36.35
N ILE A 100 17.56 -14.63 -36.41
CA ILE A 100 16.73 -14.69 -37.62
C ILE A 100 16.23 -13.30 -38.03
N LEU A 101 15.79 -12.50 -37.06
CA LEU A 101 15.17 -11.20 -37.30
C LEU A 101 16.18 -10.06 -37.40
N LYS A 102 17.43 -10.26 -36.95
CA LYS A 102 18.48 -9.24 -36.98
C LYS A 102 18.70 -8.62 -38.38
N PRO A 103 18.75 -9.38 -39.49
CA PRO A 103 18.89 -8.79 -40.84
C PRO A 103 17.68 -7.94 -41.26
N TYR A 104 16.50 -8.23 -40.69
CA TYR A 104 15.24 -7.53 -40.99
C TYR A 104 14.95 -6.38 -40.02
N GLY A 105 15.84 -6.14 -39.07
CA GLY A 105 15.65 -5.11 -38.07
C GLY A 105 14.77 -5.54 -36.89
N GLY A 106 14.88 -6.77 -36.39
CA GLY A 106 14.31 -7.13 -35.08
C GLY A 106 14.85 -6.26 -33.94
N LEU A 107 13.98 -5.85 -33.00
CA LEU A 107 14.35 -5.06 -31.81
C LEU A 107 14.74 -5.92 -30.59
N GLY A 108 14.79 -7.23 -30.80
CA GLY A 108 15.04 -8.24 -29.81
C GLY A 108 13.73 -8.78 -29.21
N ALA A 109 13.58 -10.10 -29.22
CA ALA A 109 12.50 -10.81 -28.56
C ALA A 109 12.63 -10.72 -27.03
N TYR A 110 11.49 -10.75 -26.35
CA TYR A 110 11.42 -10.70 -24.90
C TYR A 110 10.46 -11.77 -24.39
N ALA A 111 10.61 -12.11 -23.13
CA ALA A 111 9.83 -13.14 -22.46
C ALA A 111 8.47 -12.59 -22.01
N ARG A 112 7.51 -13.48 -21.71
CA ARG A 112 6.19 -13.06 -21.18
C ARG A 112 6.32 -12.20 -19.92
N LYS A 113 7.32 -12.48 -19.07
CA LYS A 113 7.58 -11.71 -17.84
C LYS A 113 7.91 -10.23 -18.10
N ASP A 114 8.42 -9.90 -19.29
CA ASP A 114 8.82 -8.54 -19.68
C ASP A 114 7.72 -7.84 -20.52
N GLN A 115 6.65 -8.56 -20.88
CA GLN A 115 5.49 -7.99 -21.56
C GLN A 115 4.73 -7.08 -20.59
N VAL A 116 4.50 -5.81 -20.96
CA VAL A 116 4.01 -4.76 -20.05
C VAL A 116 2.77 -5.18 -19.26
N SER A 117 1.72 -5.69 -19.93
CA SER A 117 0.49 -6.09 -19.24
C SER A 117 0.72 -7.24 -18.25
N ASN A 118 1.47 -8.30 -18.64
CA ASN A 118 1.82 -9.38 -17.72
C ASN A 118 2.75 -8.90 -16.58
N TRP A 119 3.68 -7.98 -16.86
CA TRP A 119 4.59 -7.44 -15.87
C TRP A 119 3.82 -6.66 -14.79
N PHE A 120 2.88 -5.78 -15.17
CA PHE A 120 2.00 -5.09 -14.21
C PHE A 120 1.17 -6.09 -13.40
N LEU A 121 0.55 -7.06 -14.08
CA LEU A 121 -0.26 -8.08 -13.43
C LEU A 121 0.55 -8.94 -12.45
N GLN A 122 1.77 -9.33 -12.81
CA GLN A 122 2.62 -10.14 -11.94
C GLN A 122 3.10 -9.34 -10.71
N ASN A 123 3.42 -8.05 -10.87
CA ASN A 123 3.75 -7.20 -9.73
C ASN A 123 2.56 -7.00 -8.80
N GLU A 124 1.36 -6.82 -9.35
CA GLU A 124 0.13 -6.79 -8.58
C GLU A 124 -0.07 -8.09 -7.79
N PHE A 125 0.13 -9.25 -8.41
CA PHE A 125 0.06 -10.54 -7.71
C PHE A 125 1.10 -10.69 -6.61
N ASN A 126 2.35 -10.27 -6.86
CA ASN A 126 3.40 -10.30 -5.85
C ASN A 126 3.08 -9.35 -4.67
N GLN A 127 2.51 -8.17 -4.96
CA GLN A 127 2.06 -7.22 -3.96
C GLN A 127 0.90 -7.79 -3.13
N LEU A 128 -0.10 -8.37 -3.78
CA LEU A 128 -1.22 -9.05 -3.13
C LEU A 128 -0.77 -10.24 -2.28
N GLU A 129 0.21 -11.03 -2.75
CA GLU A 129 0.80 -12.12 -1.97
C GLU A 129 1.49 -11.57 -0.71
N THR A 130 2.25 -10.49 -0.86
CA THR A 130 2.91 -9.80 0.26
C THR A 130 1.88 -9.30 1.28
N PHE A 131 0.85 -8.57 0.84
CA PHE A 131 -0.22 -8.11 1.73
C PHE A 131 -1.02 -9.26 2.35
N GLY A 132 -1.27 -10.32 1.57
CA GLY A 132 -1.96 -11.54 2.00
C GLY A 132 -1.20 -12.36 3.04
N VAL A 133 0.10 -12.15 3.22
CA VAL A 133 0.92 -12.81 4.23
C VAL A 133 1.15 -11.90 5.44
N PHE A 134 1.69 -10.70 5.23
CA PHE A 134 2.16 -9.84 6.33
C PHE A 134 1.02 -9.25 7.16
N ILE A 135 -0.03 -8.74 6.51
CA ILE A 135 -1.15 -8.11 7.23
C ILE A 135 -1.87 -9.16 8.09
N PRO A 136 -2.31 -10.32 7.57
CA PRO A 136 -2.92 -11.35 8.40
C PRO A 136 -2.02 -11.85 9.53
N LEU A 137 -0.70 -11.94 9.32
CA LEU A 137 0.23 -12.33 10.38
C LEU A 137 0.19 -11.35 11.57
N ILE A 138 0.16 -10.04 11.29
CA ILE A 138 0.02 -9.00 12.31
C ILE A 138 -1.32 -9.15 13.04
N PHE A 139 -2.43 -9.29 12.31
CA PHE A 139 -3.76 -9.45 12.91
C PHE A 139 -3.91 -10.72 13.74
N ILE A 140 -3.42 -11.86 13.25
CA ILE A 140 -3.41 -13.13 13.98
C ILE A 140 -2.54 -13.00 15.23
N GLY A 141 -1.37 -12.36 15.12
CA GLY A 141 -0.50 -12.08 16.25
C GLY A 141 -1.17 -11.21 17.33
N ILE A 142 -1.81 -10.11 16.92
CA ILE A 142 -2.58 -9.23 17.81
C ILE A 142 -3.75 -10.00 18.42
N ALA A 143 -4.54 -10.72 17.63
CA ALA A 143 -5.68 -11.50 18.12
C ALA A 143 -5.25 -12.56 19.13
N ALA A 144 -4.20 -13.34 18.83
CA ALA A 144 -3.62 -14.32 19.73
C ALA A 144 -3.14 -13.68 21.04
N PHE A 145 -2.44 -12.55 20.96
CA PHE A 145 -1.97 -11.81 22.12
C PHE A 145 -3.14 -11.32 22.98
N LEU A 146 -4.13 -10.67 22.38
CA LEU A 146 -5.29 -10.13 23.09
C LEU A 146 -6.12 -11.21 23.74
N LEU A 147 -6.38 -12.29 23.01
CA LEU A 147 -7.15 -13.41 23.49
C LEU A 147 -6.42 -14.08 24.67
N ASN A 148 -5.10 -14.28 24.58
CA ASN A 148 -4.29 -14.77 25.70
C ASN A 148 -4.36 -13.85 26.93
N VAL A 149 -4.21 -12.54 26.74
CA VAL A 149 -4.30 -11.55 27.83
C VAL A 149 -5.69 -11.55 28.47
N VAL A 150 -6.75 -11.58 27.66
CA VAL A 150 -8.15 -11.57 28.14
C VAL A 150 -8.45 -12.85 28.92
N LEU A 151 -8.13 -14.03 28.37
CA LEU A 151 -8.42 -15.30 29.01
C LEU A 151 -7.63 -15.52 30.28
N SER A 152 -6.33 -15.19 30.27
CA SER A 152 -5.49 -15.26 31.46
C SER A 152 -6.10 -14.44 32.60
N ARG A 153 -6.69 -13.28 32.28
CA ARG A 153 -7.37 -12.42 33.26
C ARG A 153 -8.69 -13.01 33.74
N VAL A 154 -9.54 -13.51 32.85
CA VAL A 154 -10.81 -14.13 33.23
C VAL A 154 -10.57 -15.32 34.17
N ILE A 155 -9.61 -16.18 33.85
CA ILE A 155 -9.24 -17.34 34.69
C ILE A 155 -8.69 -16.87 36.04
N ALA A 156 -7.86 -15.82 36.07
CA ALA A 156 -7.36 -15.25 37.31
C ALA A 156 -8.49 -14.68 38.20
N THR A 157 -9.48 -14.00 37.61
CA THR A 157 -10.65 -13.49 38.37
C THR A 157 -11.55 -14.60 38.90
N GLN A 158 -11.53 -15.78 38.26
CA GLN A 158 -12.29 -16.96 38.68
C GLN A 158 -11.45 -17.95 39.50
N ARG A 159 -10.29 -17.53 40.02
CA ARG A 159 -9.39 -18.36 40.82
C ARG A 159 -10.09 -19.06 41.99
N ASP A 160 -10.97 -18.35 42.71
CA ASP A 160 -11.73 -18.92 43.84
C ASP A 160 -12.66 -20.06 43.39
N GLN A 161 -13.28 -19.92 42.22
CA GLN A 161 -14.17 -20.93 41.64
C GLN A 161 -13.37 -22.15 41.20
N VAL A 162 -12.22 -21.93 40.56
CA VAL A 162 -11.26 -23.00 40.19
C VAL A 162 -10.79 -23.76 41.43
N ALA A 163 -10.47 -23.05 42.52
CA ALA A 163 -10.06 -23.65 43.78
C ALA A 163 -11.18 -24.47 44.43
N ALA A 164 -12.41 -23.95 44.43
CA ALA A 164 -13.58 -24.67 44.94
C ALA A 164 -13.82 -25.97 44.16
N LEU A 165 -13.80 -25.93 42.83
CA LEU A 165 -13.91 -27.12 41.99
C LEU A 165 -12.83 -28.16 42.33
N LYS A 166 -11.57 -27.73 42.50
CA LYS A 166 -10.50 -28.64 42.92
C LYS A 166 -10.74 -29.23 44.33
N ALA A 167 -11.28 -28.45 45.26
CA ALA A 167 -11.61 -28.93 46.60
C ALA A 167 -12.73 -29.99 46.59
N PHE A 168 -13.67 -29.88 45.64
CA PHE A 168 -14.69 -30.90 45.38
C PHE A 168 -14.17 -32.13 44.63
N GLY A 169 -12.86 -32.21 44.31
CA GLY A 169 -12.23 -33.38 43.70
C GLY A 169 -12.07 -33.31 42.17
N TYR A 170 -12.37 -32.18 41.54
CA TYR A 170 -12.12 -32.03 40.10
C TYR A 170 -10.61 -31.97 39.79
N SER A 171 -10.20 -32.71 38.76
CA SER A 171 -8.82 -32.71 38.28
C SER A 171 -8.47 -31.41 37.53
N ASN A 172 -7.18 -31.07 37.51
CA ASN A 172 -6.68 -29.93 36.73
C ASN A 172 -7.06 -30.02 35.25
N LEU A 173 -7.13 -31.24 34.70
CA LEU A 173 -7.51 -31.48 33.31
C LEU A 173 -8.99 -31.17 33.07
N GLN A 174 -9.88 -31.56 33.98
CA GLN A 174 -11.32 -31.26 33.86
C GLN A 174 -11.58 -29.75 33.91
N VAL A 175 -10.90 -29.03 34.80
CA VAL A 175 -11.00 -27.56 34.86
C VAL A 175 -10.43 -26.93 33.58
N ALA A 176 -9.28 -27.42 33.10
CA ALA A 176 -8.70 -26.93 31.85
C ALA A 176 -9.63 -27.17 30.65
N LEU A 177 -10.25 -28.35 30.56
CA LEU A 177 -11.22 -28.69 29.51
C LEU A 177 -12.44 -27.77 29.52
N HIS A 178 -12.97 -27.42 30.70
CA HIS A 178 -14.09 -26.49 30.81
C HIS A 178 -13.75 -25.11 30.19
N TYR A 179 -12.58 -24.55 30.52
CA TYR A 179 -12.15 -23.29 29.91
C TYR A 179 -11.81 -23.46 28.42
N MET A 180 -11.19 -24.57 28.02
CA MET A 180 -10.91 -24.85 26.61
C MET A 180 -12.17 -24.97 25.75
N GLN A 181 -13.29 -25.47 26.30
CA GLN A 181 -14.58 -25.49 25.60
C GLN A 181 -15.09 -24.08 25.31
N LEU A 182 -15.03 -23.19 26.30
CA LEU A 182 -15.43 -21.78 26.13
C LEU A 182 -14.58 -21.08 25.07
N VAL A 183 -13.26 -21.33 25.09
CA VAL A 183 -12.32 -20.74 24.13
C VAL A 183 -12.54 -21.28 22.74
N THR A 184 -12.68 -22.59 22.59
CA THR A 184 -12.99 -23.24 21.31
C THR A 184 -14.28 -22.69 20.73
N LEU A 185 -15.32 -22.46 21.54
CA LEU A 185 -16.57 -21.86 21.07
C LEU A 185 -16.37 -20.43 20.54
N ILE A 186 -15.61 -19.59 21.25
CA ILE A 186 -15.29 -18.22 20.82
C ILE A 186 -14.49 -18.24 19.51
N VAL A 187 -13.48 -19.10 19.41
CA VAL A 187 -12.65 -19.22 18.21
C VAL A 187 -13.47 -19.75 17.04
N LEU A 188 -14.37 -20.71 17.26
CA LEU A 188 -15.24 -21.27 16.22
C LEU A 188 -16.23 -20.24 15.68
N LEU A 189 -16.90 -19.51 16.57
CA LEU A 189 -17.81 -18.42 16.17
C LEU A 189 -17.05 -17.29 15.48
N GLY A 190 -15.89 -16.91 16.01
CA GLY A 190 -15.01 -15.90 15.41
C GLY A 190 -14.52 -16.31 14.02
N ALA A 191 -14.11 -17.57 13.86
CA ALA A 191 -13.70 -18.11 12.57
C ALA A 191 -14.87 -18.18 11.58
N ALA A 192 -16.08 -18.55 12.03
CA ALA A 192 -17.27 -18.58 11.17
C ALA A 192 -17.65 -17.18 10.68
N VAL A 193 -17.75 -16.21 11.59
CA VAL A 193 -18.06 -14.81 11.24
C VAL A 193 -16.94 -14.19 10.40
N GLY A 194 -15.69 -14.41 10.77
CA GLY A 194 -14.52 -13.92 10.04
C GLY A 194 -14.41 -14.51 8.63
N THR A 195 -14.71 -15.81 8.47
CA THR A 195 -14.75 -16.45 7.14
C THR A 195 -15.90 -15.92 6.30
N ALA A 196 -17.10 -15.78 6.87
CA ALA A 196 -18.25 -15.23 6.16
C ALA A 196 -18.01 -13.77 5.70
N GLY A 197 -17.50 -12.92 6.61
CA GLY A 197 -17.10 -11.56 6.30
C GLY A 197 -15.96 -11.49 5.28
N GLY A 198 -14.95 -12.35 5.43
CA GLY A 198 -13.83 -12.47 4.49
C GLY A 198 -14.26 -12.91 3.09
N CYS A 199 -15.21 -13.85 2.98
CA CYS A 199 -15.82 -14.22 1.70
C CYS A 199 -16.54 -13.03 1.07
N TRP A 200 -17.38 -12.32 1.85
CA TRP A 200 -18.09 -11.15 1.36
C TRP A 200 -17.13 -10.07 0.85
N LEU A 201 -16.06 -9.79 1.58
CA LEU A 201 -14.99 -8.87 1.17
C LEU A 201 -14.23 -9.37 -0.05
N GLY A 202 -13.96 -10.67 -0.15
CA GLY A 202 -13.30 -11.28 -1.30
C GLY A 202 -14.10 -11.11 -2.59
N TYR A 203 -15.43 -11.27 -2.53
CA TYR A 203 -16.32 -10.98 -3.65
C TYR A 203 -16.32 -9.49 -4.02
N ALA A 204 -16.37 -8.59 -3.03
CA ALA A 204 -16.29 -7.16 -3.27
C ALA A 204 -14.96 -6.75 -3.92
N MET A 205 -13.84 -7.33 -3.46
CA MET A 205 -12.51 -7.10 -3.99
C MET A 205 -12.44 -7.53 -5.47
N ILE A 206 -12.96 -8.70 -5.82
CA ILE A 206 -13.01 -9.13 -7.23
C ILE A 206 -13.78 -8.14 -8.11
N GLY A 207 -14.89 -7.59 -7.60
CA GLY A 207 -15.63 -6.53 -8.30
C GLY A 207 -14.77 -5.32 -8.62
N LEU A 208 -13.96 -4.86 -7.65
CA LEU A 208 -13.00 -3.77 -7.86
C LEU A 208 -11.94 -4.15 -8.91
N TYR A 209 -11.35 -5.35 -8.82
CA TYR A 209 -10.33 -5.77 -9.79
C TYR A 209 -10.87 -5.93 -11.21
N THR A 210 -12.13 -6.35 -11.38
CA THR A 210 -12.76 -6.43 -12.72
C THR A 210 -13.00 -5.07 -13.37
N GLU A 211 -12.91 -3.97 -12.63
CA GLU A 211 -12.97 -2.61 -13.20
C GLU A 211 -11.65 -2.22 -13.88
N TYR A 212 -10.51 -2.71 -13.37
CA TYR A 212 -9.17 -2.34 -13.85
C TYR A 212 -8.47 -3.43 -14.67
N TYR A 213 -8.75 -4.70 -14.37
CA TYR A 213 -8.16 -5.86 -15.03
C TYR A 213 -9.24 -6.67 -15.75
N HIS A 214 -9.15 -6.70 -17.06
CA HIS A 214 -10.17 -7.32 -17.91
C HIS A 214 -9.85 -8.81 -18.16
N PHE A 215 -10.31 -9.67 -17.25
CA PHE A 215 -10.20 -11.12 -17.40
C PHE A 215 -11.43 -11.74 -18.07
N PRO A 216 -11.27 -12.80 -18.89
CA PRO A 216 -12.41 -13.55 -19.43
C PRO A 216 -13.31 -14.15 -18.34
N SER A 217 -12.70 -14.60 -17.24
CA SER A 217 -13.40 -15.10 -16.06
C SER A 217 -12.52 -14.90 -14.82
N LEU A 218 -13.03 -14.20 -13.81
CA LEU A 218 -12.39 -14.07 -12.51
C LEU A 218 -13.38 -14.51 -11.43
N THR A 219 -13.21 -15.72 -10.92
CA THR A 219 -14.10 -16.30 -9.91
C THR A 219 -13.44 -16.31 -8.54
N PHE A 220 -14.18 -15.89 -7.51
CA PHE A 220 -13.72 -16.03 -6.14
C PHE A 220 -13.59 -17.50 -5.76
N GLN A 221 -12.41 -17.89 -5.28
CA GLN A 221 -12.18 -19.21 -4.71
C GLN A 221 -11.56 -19.04 -3.33
N LEU A 222 -12.20 -19.59 -2.30
CA LEU A 222 -11.62 -19.70 -0.97
C LEU A 222 -11.08 -21.11 -0.79
N PRO A 223 -9.74 -21.32 -0.82
CA PRO A 223 -9.17 -22.63 -0.53
C PRO A 223 -9.55 -23.05 0.88
N VAL A 224 -10.08 -24.27 1.04
CA VAL A 224 -10.53 -24.80 2.34
C VAL A 224 -9.43 -24.79 3.41
N LEU A 225 -8.16 -24.86 2.98
CA LEU A 225 -7.01 -24.77 3.87
C LEU A 225 -6.91 -23.43 4.60
N VAL A 226 -7.35 -22.31 3.99
CA VAL A 226 -7.22 -20.96 4.57
C VAL A 226 -8.02 -20.82 5.87
N PRO A 227 -9.36 -21.04 5.89
CA PRO A 227 -10.13 -20.94 7.13
C PRO A 227 -9.72 -22.01 8.16
N ILE A 228 -9.30 -23.21 7.71
CA ILE A 228 -8.78 -24.25 8.61
C ILE A 228 -7.48 -23.79 9.27
N ALA A 229 -6.52 -23.26 8.51
CA ALA A 229 -5.26 -22.76 9.03
C ALA A 229 -5.48 -21.58 9.99
N ALA A 230 -6.35 -20.63 9.63
CA ALA A 230 -6.72 -19.52 10.51
C ALA A 230 -7.34 -20.00 11.83
N PHE A 231 -8.26 -20.98 11.77
CA PHE A 231 -8.84 -21.61 12.97
C PHE A 231 -7.80 -22.35 13.80
N LEU A 232 -6.92 -23.14 13.18
CA LEU A 232 -5.89 -23.91 13.87
C LEU A 232 -4.84 -23.02 14.51
N ILE A 233 -4.36 -21.97 13.84
CA ILE A 233 -3.35 -21.05 14.38
C ILE A 233 -3.93 -20.25 15.55
N THR A 234 -5.11 -19.65 15.36
CA THR A 234 -5.78 -18.88 16.42
C THR A 234 -6.22 -19.79 17.58
N GLY A 235 -6.70 -20.99 17.26
CA GLY A 235 -7.03 -22.04 18.22
C GLY A 235 -5.82 -22.50 19.02
N ALA A 236 -4.70 -22.80 18.37
CA ALA A 236 -3.48 -23.22 19.06
C ALA A 236 -2.95 -22.11 19.98
N ALA A 237 -2.93 -20.86 19.53
CA ALA A 237 -2.47 -19.74 20.33
C ALA A 237 -3.38 -19.48 21.56
N SER A 238 -4.69 -19.54 21.36
CA SER A 238 -5.69 -19.34 22.41
C SER A 238 -5.73 -20.48 23.43
N LEU A 239 -5.70 -21.73 22.97
CA LEU A 239 -5.63 -22.92 23.82
C LEU A 239 -4.31 -22.96 24.58
N GLY A 240 -3.19 -22.64 23.93
CA GLY A 240 -1.87 -22.52 24.56
C GLY A 240 -1.87 -21.49 25.70
N GLY A 241 -2.44 -20.31 25.46
CA GLY A 241 -2.65 -19.28 26.49
C GLY A 241 -3.51 -19.78 27.66
N THR A 242 -4.61 -20.46 27.35
CA THR A 242 -5.54 -21.03 28.34
C THR A 242 -4.88 -22.08 29.21
N ILE A 243 -4.18 -23.05 28.60
CA ILE A 243 -3.47 -24.11 29.31
C ILE A 243 -2.43 -23.51 30.24
N ASN A 244 -1.67 -22.51 29.78
CA ASN A 244 -0.69 -21.82 30.62
C ASN A 244 -1.35 -21.11 31.81
N ALA A 245 -2.46 -20.40 31.58
CA ALA A 245 -3.21 -19.71 32.64
C ALA A 245 -3.80 -20.68 33.67
N VAL A 246 -4.45 -21.76 33.21
CA VAL A 246 -5.01 -22.79 34.10
C VAL A 246 -3.89 -23.51 34.86
N ARG A 247 -2.77 -23.86 34.22
CA ARG A 247 -1.61 -24.46 34.92
C ARG A 247 -1.11 -23.56 36.04
N ARG A 248 -0.99 -22.25 35.81
CA ARG A 248 -0.60 -21.28 36.84
C ARG A 248 -1.62 -21.20 37.98
N ALA A 249 -2.92 -21.16 37.66
CA ALA A 249 -3.98 -21.11 38.67
C ALA A 249 -4.07 -22.42 39.48
N ALA A 250 -3.86 -23.56 38.82
CA ALA A 250 -3.98 -24.88 39.41
C ALA A 250 -2.72 -25.36 40.14
N ALA A 251 -1.56 -24.71 39.96
CA ALA A 251 -0.35 -24.97 40.73
C ALA A 251 -0.50 -24.58 42.22
N LEU A 252 -1.47 -23.71 42.53
CA LEU A 252 -1.76 -23.31 43.92
C LEU A 252 -2.61 -24.38 44.63
N PRO A 253 -2.26 -24.76 45.88
CA PRO A 253 -3.12 -25.56 46.74
C PRO A 253 -4.51 -24.89 46.90
N PRO A 254 -5.63 -25.64 46.88
CA PRO A 254 -6.97 -25.05 46.96
C PRO A 254 -7.17 -24.12 48.17
N ALA A 255 -6.59 -24.47 49.32
CA ALA A 255 -6.65 -23.66 50.53
C ALA A 255 -5.88 -22.33 50.42
N GLU A 256 -4.77 -22.28 49.68
CA GLU A 256 -4.03 -21.04 49.39
C GLU A 256 -4.68 -20.24 48.25
N ALA A 257 -5.35 -20.92 47.33
CA ALA A 257 -6.10 -20.28 46.26
C ALA A 257 -7.36 -19.56 46.75
N MET A 258 -7.98 -20.05 47.83
CA MET A 258 -9.14 -19.44 48.50
C MET A 258 -8.77 -18.36 49.54
N ARG A 259 -7.50 -18.26 49.94
CA ARG A 259 -7.05 -17.13 50.78
C ARG A 259 -7.00 -15.86 49.94
N PRO A 260 -7.42 -14.70 50.51
CA PRO A 260 -7.20 -13.41 49.86
C PRO A 260 -5.73 -13.27 49.47
N GLU A 261 -5.45 -12.72 48.28
CA GLU A 261 -4.07 -12.44 47.89
C GLU A 261 -3.36 -11.69 49.03
N ALA A 262 -2.20 -12.22 49.44
CA ALA A 262 -1.43 -11.60 50.51
C ALA A 262 -1.19 -10.12 50.16
N PRO A 263 -1.40 -9.19 51.12
CA PRO A 263 -1.23 -7.78 50.84
C PRO A 263 0.16 -7.55 50.26
N PRO A 264 0.27 -6.88 49.09
CA PRO A 264 1.56 -6.74 48.41
C PRO A 264 2.55 -6.03 49.32
N THR A 265 3.77 -6.57 49.49
CA THR A 265 4.82 -5.93 50.28
C THR A 265 5.10 -4.53 49.76
N TYR A 266 4.85 -3.52 50.59
CA TYR A 266 4.95 -2.11 50.22
C TYR A 266 6.42 -1.69 50.15
N ARG A 267 6.91 -1.39 48.94
CA ARG A 267 8.20 -0.73 48.70
C ARG A 267 7.96 0.70 48.23
N ALA A 268 8.90 1.61 48.53
CA ALA A 268 8.86 3.00 48.04
C ALA A 268 8.91 3.01 46.50
N THR A 269 7.96 3.70 45.88
CA THR A 269 7.85 3.87 44.42
C THR A 269 8.93 4.81 43.88
N LEU A 270 9.21 4.77 42.57
CA LEU A 270 10.16 5.66 41.90
C LEU A 270 9.76 7.13 42.09
N VAL A 271 8.46 7.43 41.97
CA VAL A 271 7.92 8.77 42.25
C VAL A 271 8.08 9.20 43.72
N GLU A 272 8.06 8.24 44.66
CA GLU A 272 8.34 8.52 46.08
C GLU A 272 9.83 8.74 46.33
N ARG A 273 10.71 8.01 45.62
CA ARG A 273 12.17 8.18 45.67
C ARG A 273 12.64 9.50 45.04
N LEU A 274 11.97 9.96 43.99
CA LEU A 274 12.24 11.23 43.30
C LEU A 274 11.62 12.46 43.99
N GLY A 275 10.83 12.27 45.05
CA GLY A 275 10.21 13.38 45.81
C GLY A 275 9.03 14.08 45.12
N LEU A 276 8.67 13.66 43.91
CA LEU A 276 7.56 14.21 43.10
C LEU A 276 6.17 13.98 43.72
N GLN A 277 6.09 13.15 44.76
CA GLN A 277 4.87 12.91 45.55
C GLN A 277 4.19 14.17 46.12
N ARG A 278 4.93 15.27 46.29
CA ARG A 278 4.42 16.53 46.86
C ARG A 278 3.52 17.31 45.89
N TRP A 279 3.61 17.03 44.60
CA TRP A 279 2.93 17.78 43.54
C TRP A 279 1.66 17.06 43.04
N LEU A 280 1.42 15.84 43.51
CA LEU A 280 0.27 15.02 43.13
C LEU A 280 -0.78 15.02 44.23
N MET A 281 -2.03 15.32 43.86
CA MET A 281 -3.17 15.12 44.75
C MET A 281 -3.31 13.63 45.12
N GLN A 282 -3.93 13.35 46.26
CA GLN A 282 -4.02 11.99 46.83
C GLN A 282 -4.56 10.94 45.82
N PRO A 283 -5.63 11.20 45.04
CA PRO A 283 -6.15 10.25 44.05
C PRO A 283 -5.16 9.98 42.90
N SER A 284 -4.50 11.03 42.38
CA SER A 284 -3.51 10.91 41.31
C SER A 284 -2.28 10.12 41.77
N ARG A 285 -1.86 10.31 43.03
CA ARG A 285 -0.79 9.54 43.65
C ARG A 285 -1.14 8.06 43.77
N MET A 286 -2.40 7.72 44.05
CA MET A 286 -2.88 6.33 44.07
C MET A 286 -2.77 5.67 42.70
N ILE A 287 -3.11 6.39 41.62
CA ILE A 287 -3.03 5.89 40.24
C ILE A 287 -1.57 5.56 39.87
N VAL A 288 -0.67 6.53 40.00
CA VAL A 288 0.75 6.39 39.63
C VAL A 288 1.40 5.26 40.40
N ARG A 289 1.13 5.19 41.72
CA ARG A 289 1.64 4.12 42.57
C ARG A 289 1.13 2.75 42.16
N ASN A 290 -0.07 2.65 41.59
CA ASN A 290 -0.61 1.38 41.12
C ASN A 290 0.09 0.90 39.85
N LEU A 291 0.29 1.80 38.89
CA LEU A 291 0.96 1.53 37.63
C LEU A 291 2.39 1.00 37.87
N GLU A 292 3.15 1.65 38.76
CA GLU A 292 4.51 1.21 39.10
C GLU A 292 4.57 -0.15 39.82
N ARG A 293 3.50 -0.53 40.53
CA ARG A 293 3.45 -1.81 41.27
C ARG A 293 3.17 -3.00 40.38
N ARG A 294 2.47 -2.80 39.26
CA ARG A 294 2.10 -3.85 38.32
C ARG A 294 2.63 -3.54 36.91
N PRO A 295 3.96 -3.42 36.74
CA PRO A 295 4.55 -2.93 35.49
C PRO A 295 4.27 -3.87 34.32
N LEU A 296 4.23 -5.19 34.54
CA LEU A 296 3.88 -6.15 33.50
C LEU A 296 2.43 -5.96 33.01
N LYS A 297 1.49 -5.70 33.92
CA LYS A 297 0.08 -5.45 33.58
C LYS A 297 -0.06 -4.14 32.80
N ALA A 298 0.57 -3.07 33.28
CA ALA A 298 0.60 -1.79 32.60
C ALA A 298 1.25 -1.91 31.21
N GLY A 299 2.42 -2.55 31.11
CA GLY A 299 3.16 -2.75 29.86
C GLY A 299 2.37 -3.56 28.82
N LEU A 300 1.73 -4.67 29.20
CA LEU A 300 0.89 -5.46 28.28
C LEU A 300 -0.32 -4.66 27.78
N SER A 301 -0.92 -3.83 28.63
CA SER A 301 -2.03 -2.95 28.23
C SER A 301 -1.56 -1.85 27.29
N VAL A 302 -0.40 -1.24 27.57
CA VAL A 302 0.22 -0.23 26.72
C VAL A 302 0.58 -0.82 25.36
N LEU A 303 1.22 -1.98 25.34
CA LEU A 303 1.54 -2.69 24.11
C LEU A 303 0.28 -3.02 23.29
N GLY A 304 -0.75 -3.59 23.93
CA GLY A 304 -2.00 -3.89 23.23
C GLY A 304 -2.66 -2.66 22.59
N MET A 305 -2.78 -1.56 23.33
CA MET A 305 -3.35 -0.32 22.80
C MET A 305 -2.45 0.33 21.74
N SER A 306 -1.14 0.24 21.92
CA SER A 306 -0.17 0.76 20.94
C SER A 306 -0.25 0.03 19.60
N MET A 307 -0.64 -1.25 19.58
CA MET A 307 -0.87 -1.99 18.34
C MET A 307 -2.06 -1.44 17.55
N ALA A 308 -3.13 -0.99 18.22
CA ALA A 308 -4.24 -0.31 17.53
C ALA A 308 -3.81 1.01 16.90
N VAL A 309 -2.98 1.80 17.61
CA VAL A 309 -2.40 3.04 17.09
C VAL A 309 -1.46 2.73 15.91
N ALA A 310 -0.56 1.75 16.06
CA ALA A 310 0.41 1.38 15.03
C ALA A 310 -0.28 0.91 13.75
N MET A 311 -1.36 0.15 13.89
CA MET A 311 -2.19 -0.31 12.79
C MET A 311 -2.89 0.85 12.05
N LEU A 312 -3.43 1.83 12.78
CA LEU A 312 -3.97 3.06 12.18
C LEU A 312 -2.91 3.80 11.38
N VAL A 313 -1.76 4.06 12.00
CA VAL A 313 -0.62 4.73 11.35
C VAL A 313 -0.21 3.99 10.09
N MET A 314 -0.06 2.66 10.14
CA MET A 314 0.32 1.87 8.97
C MET A 314 -0.67 2.03 7.81
N GLY A 315 -1.97 1.82 8.06
CA GLY A 315 -2.93 1.83 6.96
C GLY A 315 -3.26 3.22 6.42
N THR A 316 -3.06 4.31 7.19
CA THR A 316 -3.21 5.67 6.65
C THR A 316 -1.91 6.25 6.10
N ALA A 317 -0.74 5.81 6.56
CA ALA A 317 0.55 6.29 6.04
C ALA A 317 0.70 6.06 4.53
N PHE A 318 0.16 4.94 4.00
CA PHE A 318 0.22 4.69 2.56
C PHE A 318 -0.51 5.77 1.74
N MET A 319 -1.59 6.35 2.27
CA MET A 319 -2.27 7.49 1.64
C MET A 319 -1.38 8.72 1.60
N ASP A 320 -0.76 9.06 2.72
CA ASP A 320 0.15 10.22 2.80
C ASP A 320 1.29 10.09 1.79
N ILE A 321 1.87 8.90 1.69
CA ILE A 321 2.96 8.59 0.75
C ILE A 321 2.47 8.73 -0.69
N MET A 322 1.32 8.13 -1.04
CA MET A 322 0.77 8.21 -2.39
C MET A 322 0.43 9.65 -2.80
N PHE A 323 -0.26 10.41 -1.96
CA PHE A 323 -0.57 11.80 -2.24
C PHE A 323 0.68 12.67 -2.34
N TYR A 324 1.69 12.41 -1.50
CA TYR A 324 2.96 13.11 -1.59
C TYR A 324 3.66 12.83 -2.93
N VAL A 325 3.73 11.56 -3.36
CA VAL A 325 4.36 11.23 -4.66
C VAL A 325 3.59 11.80 -5.83
N ILE A 326 2.25 11.78 -5.80
CA ILE A 326 1.42 12.39 -6.86
C ILE A 326 1.66 13.90 -6.92
N ASP A 327 1.70 14.58 -5.79
CA ASP A 327 1.96 16.02 -5.74
C ASP A 327 3.38 16.36 -6.20
N ALA A 328 4.37 15.60 -5.74
CA ALA A 328 5.77 15.74 -6.17
C ALA A 328 5.90 15.54 -7.69
N GLN A 329 5.28 14.48 -8.24
CA GLN A 329 5.31 14.19 -9.67
C GLN A 329 4.57 15.28 -10.46
N ALA A 330 3.36 15.66 -10.08
CA ALA A 330 2.50 16.55 -10.86
C ALA A 330 2.79 18.05 -10.71
N ASN A 331 3.38 18.49 -9.59
CA ASN A 331 3.58 19.92 -9.33
C ASN A 331 5.05 20.31 -9.24
N VAL A 332 5.96 19.36 -8.98
CA VAL A 332 7.37 19.66 -8.75
C VAL A 332 8.27 19.15 -9.87
N ILE A 333 8.09 17.89 -10.29
CA ILE A 333 8.89 17.20 -11.32
C ILE A 333 8.36 17.53 -12.72
N HIS A 334 7.09 17.21 -12.99
CA HIS A 334 6.38 17.44 -14.24
C HIS A 334 5.45 18.64 -14.12
N ARG A 335 5.94 19.83 -14.50
CA ARG A 335 5.19 21.10 -14.39
C ARG A 335 4.38 21.43 -15.62
N GLU A 336 4.52 20.68 -16.71
CA GLU A 336 3.70 20.81 -17.90
C GLU A 336 2.23 20.46 -17.64
N ASP A 337 1.31 21.08 -18.36
CA ASP A 337 -0.11 20.77 -18.27
C ASP A 337 -0.54 19.77 -19.35
N VAL A 338 0.12 19.86 -20.51
CA VAL A 338 -0.12 19.01 -21.66
C VAL A 338 1.20 18.50 -22.23
N GLN A 339 1.31 17.19 -22.44
CA GLN A 339 2.42 16.58 -23.16
C GLN A 339 1.96 16.13 -24.54
N VAL A 340 2.68 16.56 -25.59
CA VAL A 340 2.40 16.20 -26.98
C VAL A 340 3.51 15.28 -27.49
N SER A 341 3.14 14.10 -27.97
CA SER A 341 4.05 13.13 -28.57
C SER A 341 3.82 13.03 -30.08
N PHE A 342 4.89 12.98 -30.87
CA PHE A 342 4.83 12.82 -32.32
C PHE A 342 4.93 11.36 -32.73
N TYR A 343 4.38 11.04 -33.92
CA TYR A 343 4.48 9.69 -34.50
C TYR A 343 5.91 9.33 -34.90
N GLU A 344 6.66 10.32 -35.41
CA GLU A 344 8.07 10.21 -35.76
C GLU A 344 8.83 11.41 -35.17
N PRO A 345 10.13 11.27 -34.84
CA PRO A 345 10.94 12.42 -34.44
C PRO A 345 10.86 13.55 -35.48
N ARG A 346 10.54 14.75 -35.02
CA ARG A 346 10.42 15.95 -35.86
C ARG A 346 11.57 16.90 -35.61
N ASN A 347 11.90 17.73 -36.59
CA ASN A 347 12.83 18.84 -36.38
C ASN A 347 12.25 19.79 -35.31
N ARG A 348 13.12 20.43 -34.55
CA ARG A 348 12.79 21.44 -33.56
C ARG A 348 11.89 22.57 -34.07
N ASP A 349 11.83 22.82 -35.38
CA ASP A 349 10.84 23.75 -35.96
C ASP A 349 9.39 23.42 -35.57
N ALA A 350 9.07 22.13 -35.34
CA ALA A 350 7.78 21.70 -34.84
C ALA A 350 7.46 22.24 -33.44
N LEU A 351 8.48 22.50 -32.60
CA LEU A 351 8.30 23.17 -31.31
C LEU A 351 7.76 24.58 -31.50
N HIS A 352 8.29 25.33 -32.46
CA HIS A 352 7.82 26.68 -32.76
C HIS A 352 6.36 26.68 -33.24
N GLU A 353 5.92 25.67 -33.99
CA GLU A 353 4.49 25.54 -34.33
C GLU A 353 3.61 25.32 -33.09
N LEU A 354 4.09 24.54 -32.11
CA LEU A 354 3.37 24.30 -30.85
C LEU A 354 3.34 25.55 -29.96
N GLU A 355 4.42 26.35 -29.92
CA GLU A 355 4.50 27.61 -29.18
C GLU A 355 3.46 28.66 -29.64
N HIS A 356 3.02 28.59 -30.91
CA HIS A 356 2.05 29.53 -31.48
C HIS A 356 0.60 29.04 -31.39
N LEU A 357 0.34 27.91 -30.72
CA LEU A 357 -1.01 27.43 -30.52
C LEU A 357 -1.77 28.29 -29.51
N PRO A 358 -3.10 28.42 -29.67
CA PRO A 358 -3.92 29.10 -28.68
C PRO A 358 -3.76 28.44 -27.32
N GLY A 359 -3.59 29.25 -26.28
CA GLY A 359 -3.43 28.79 -24.90
C GLY A 359 -2.02 28.35 -24.50
N VAL A 360 -1.08 28.15 -25.43
CA VAL A 360 0.30 27.75 -25.08
C VAL A 360 1.10 28.96 -24.61
N THR A 361 1.56 28.92 -23.37
CA THR A 361 2.39 29.98 -22.76
C THR A 361 3.88 29.69 -22.89
N TYR A 362 4.25 28.41 -22.82
CA TYR A 362 5.64 27.96 -22.90
C TYR A 362 5.69 26.50 -23.36
N ALA A 363 6.72 26.15 -24.13
CA ALA A 363 6.93 24.80 -24.64
C ALA A 363 8.38 24.35 -24.43
N GLU A 364 8.57 23.11 -23.98
CA GLU A 364 9.89 22.48 -23.86
C GLU A 364 9.96 21.20 -24.67
N PRO A 365 11.01 21.02 -25.50
CA PRO A 365 11.16 19.80 -26.27
C PRO A 365 11.71 18.66 -25.41
N PHE A 366 11.31 17.43 -25.73
CA PHE A 366 11.95 16.23 -25.21
C PHE A 366 12.25 15.25 -26.34
N ARG A 367 13.21 14.35 -26.11
CA ARG A 367 13.56 13.25 -27.02
C ARG A 367 13.64 11.96 -26.23
N THR A 368 12.83 10.98 -26.58
CA THR A 368 12.84 9.67 -25.91
C THR A 368 13.36 8.63 -26.86
N VAL A 369 14.45 7.94 -26.49
CA VAL A 369 15.10 6.92 -27.33
C VAL A 369 15.05 5.57 -26.59
N PRO A 370 14.30 4.56 -27.08
CA PRO A 370 14.36 3.22 -26.52
C PRO A 370 15.73 2.61 -26.76
N ALA A 371 16.35 2.10 -25.69
CA ALA A 371 17.69 1.53 -25.74
C ALA A 371 17.80 0.30 -24.83
N ARG A 372 18.66 -0.65 -25.23
CA ARG A 372 19.16 -1.70 -24.37
C ARG A 372 20.51 -1.26 -23.80
N VAL A 373 20.55 -1.06 -22.49
CA VAL A 373 21.77 -0.75 -21.77
C VAL A 373 22.41 -2.03 -21.25
N ARG A 374 23.72 -2.15 -21.37
CA ARG A 374 24.49 -3.34 -21.00
C ARG A 374 25.78 -2.98 -20.28
N PHE A 375 26.00 -3.66 -19.16
CA PHE A 375 27.26 -3.64 -18.42
C PHE A 375 27.67 -5.09 -18.08
N GLY A 376 28.81 -5.53 -18.62
CA GLY A 376 29.22 -6.94 -18.54
C GLY A 376 28.17 -7.91 -19.13
N HIS A 377 27.64 -8.79 -18.29
CA HIS A 377 26.63 -9.81 -18.62
C HIS A 377 25.20 -9.37 -18.27
N LYS A 378 25.03 -8.20 -17.65
CA LYS A 378 23.73 -7.67 -17.24
C LYS A 378 23.23 -6.66 -18.26
N SER A 379 21.95 -6.76 -18.63
CA SER A 379 21.31 -5.82 -19.54
C SER A 379 19.90 -5.48 -19.08
N ARG A 380 19.46 -4.27 -19.41
CA ARG A 380 18.09 -3.79 -19.20
C ARG A 380 17.62 -3.01 -20.43
N ARG A 381 16.33 -3.12 -20.77
CA ARG A 381 15.68 -2.27 -21.77
C ARG A 381 15.09 -1.08 -21.04
N ILE A 382 15.43 0.11 -21.49
CA ILE A 382 14.99 1.37 -20.90
C ILE A 382 14.68 2.37 -22.01
N ALA A 383 14.05 3.47 -21.64
CA ALA A 383 14.02 4.67 -22.46
C ALA A 383 15.07 5.66 -21.95
N ILE A 384 15.90 6.20 -22.84
CA ILE A 384 16.79 7.31 -22.53
C ILE A 384 16.01 8.60 -22.80
N ASN A 385 15.78 9.36 -21.74
CA ASN A 385 15.06 10.63 -21.78
C ASN A 385 16.04 11.79 -22.01
N GLY A 386 15.96 12.37 -23.19
CA GLY A 386 16.70 13.56 -23.60
C GLY A 386 15.95 14.82 -23.25
N VAL A 387 16.45 15.58 -22.27
CA VAL A 387 15.85 16.84 -21.81
C VAL A 387 16.82 18.01 -22.01
N PRO A 388 16.34 19.26 -22.14
CA PRO A 388 17.21 20.42 -22.21
C PRO A 388 18.03 20.61 -20.92
N ALA A 389 19.25 21.14 -21.04
CA ALA A 389 20.09 21.42 -19.87
C ALA A 389 19.44 22.40 -18.87
N ASP A 390 18.67 23.37 -19.37
CA ASP A 390 17.94 24.37 -18.59
C ASP A 390 16.44 24.02 -18.51
N THR A 391 16.12 22.77 -18.12
CA THR A 391 14.72 22.29 -18.03
C THR A 391 13.91 23.04 -16.95
N ARG A 392 12.69 23.47 -17.29
CA ARG A 392 11.75 24.12 -16.36
C ARG A 392 10.49 23.30 -16.12
N LEU A 393 10.05 22.55 -17.12
CA LEU A 393 8.84 21.74 -17.09
C LEU A 393 9.13 20.32 -16.62
N ASP A 394 10.13 19.65 -17.17
CA ASP A 394 10.51 18.27 -16.81
C ASP A 394 11.82 18.25 -16.02
N ARG A 395 11.73 18.52 -14.72
CA ARG A 395 12.90 18.72 -13.87
C ARG A 395 13.48 17.40 -13.39
N VAL A 396 14.76 17.20 -13.64
CA VAL A 396 15.50 16.06 -13.07
C VAL A 396 15.87 16.38 -11.62
N LEU A 397 15.14 15.79 -10.68
CA LEU A 397 15.28 16.02 -9.23
C LEU A 397 15.71 14.75 -8.52
N ASN A 398 16.39 14.91 -7.38
CA ASN A 398 16.58 13.81 -6.44
C ASN A 398 15.33 13.58 -5.55
N THR A 399 15.37 12.57 -4.69
CA THR A 399 14.32 12.22 -3.71
C THR A 399 14.02 13.34 -2.71
N GLU A 400 14.97 14.25 -2.51
CA GLU A 400 14.86 15.46 -1.68
C GLU A 400 14.32 16.67 -2.45
N LEU A 401 13.94 16.51 -3.72
CA LEU A 401 13.44 17.55 -4.63
C LEU A 401 14.48 18.64 -4.98
N GLU A 402 15.76 18.33 -4.83
CA GLU A 402 16.87 19.19 -5.25
C GLU A 402 17.18 18.96 -6.73
N PRO A 403 17.41 20.03 -7.52
CA PRO A 403 17.73 19.91 -8.94
C PRO A 403 19.11 19.29 -9.15
N PHE A 404 19.19 18.38 -10.12
CA PHE A 404 20.46 17.82 -10.57
C PHE A 404 20.87 18.47 -11.90
N ASP A 405 22.07 19.04 -11.95
CA ASP A 405 22.59 19.67 -13.17
C ASP A 405 22.88 18.60 -14.23
N LEU A 406 22.23 18.71 -15.39
CA LEU A 406 22.47 17.78 -16.48
C LEU A 406 23.86 17.99 -17.10
N PRO A 407 24.71 16.96 -17.15
CA PRO A 407 26.00 17.07 -17.80
C PRO A 407 25.82 17.21 -19.32
N ARG A 408 26.68 18.02 -19.95
CA ARG A 408 26.64 18.23 -21.42
C ARG A 408 26.94 16.97 -22.22
N ASP A 409 27.67 16.02 -21.63
CA ASP A 409 28.01 14.74 -22.21
C ASP A 409 27.96 13.66 -21.11
N GLY A 410 27.53 12.45 -21.47
CA GLY A 410 27.34 11.33 -20.54
C GLY A 410 25.87 11.04 -20.24
N ILE A 411 25.63 9.98 -19.49
CA ILE A 411 24.29 9.51 -19.10
C ILE A 411 24.14 9.54 -17.58
N LEU A 412 23.00 10.06 -17.11
CA LEU A 412 22.55 9.92 -15.73
C LEU A 412 21.67 8.68 -15.65
N LEU A 413 21.88 7.85 -14.63
CA LEU A 413 21.07 6.67 -14.38
C LEU A 413 20.44 6.76 -13.00
N SER A 414 19.24 6.20 -12.81
CA SER A 414 18.75 6.00 -11.45
C SER A 414 19.67 5.07 -10.66
N ARG A 415 19.76 5.25 -9.35
CA ARG A 415 20.54 4.37 -8.47
C ARG A 415 20.08 2.93 -8.57
N VAL A 416 18.78 2.70 -8.73
CA VAL A 416 18.20 1.36 -8.93
C VAL A 416 18.71 0.71 -10.22
N LEU A 417 18.80 1.46 -11.32
CA LEU A 417 19.39 0.94 -12.56
C LEU A 417 20.90 0.70 -12.39
N GLY A 418 21.58 1.57 -11.65
CA GLY A 418 22.96 1.39 -11.20
C GLY A 418 23.18 0.07 -10.47
N ASP A 419 22.40 -0.19 -9.43
CA ASP A 419 22.43 -1.41 -8.61
C ASP A 419 22.04 -2.66 -9.42
N ALA A 420 21.04 -2.54 -10.30
CA ALA A 420 20.59 -3.64 -11.16
C ALA A 420 21.66 -4.06 -12.18
N LEU A 421 22.44 -3.12 -12.71
CA LEU A 421 23.55 -3.37 -13.63
C LEU A 421 24.89 -3.59 -12.92
N ASP A 422 25.00 -3.27 -11.63
CA ASP A 422 26.23 -3.25 -10.84
C ASP A 422 27.28 -2.30 -11.43
N ILE A 423 26.83 -1.08 -11.78
CA ILE A 423 27.63 -0.01 -12.42
C ILE A 423 27.72 1.21 -11.51
N SER A 424 28.89 1.86 -11.48
CA SER A 424 29.17 3.05 -10.68
C SER A 424 29.33 4.31 -11.54
N SER A 425 29.28 5.49 -10.90
CA SER A 425 29.58 6.75 -11.58
C SER A 425 31.03 6.76 -12.10
N GLY A 426 31.21 7.15 -13.36
CA GLY A 426 32.49 7.15 -14.07
C GLY A 426 32.71 5.94 -15.00
N ASP A 427 31.93 4.87 -14.84
CA ASP A 427 32.04 3.67 -15.67
C ASP A 427 31.52 3.88 -17.09
N GLU A 428 31.93 3.00 -18.00
CA GLU A 428 31.46 2.98 -19.39
C GLU A 428 30.32 1.97 -19.58
N LEU A 429 29.16 2.50 -19.99
CA LEU A 429 27.94 1.76 -20.28
C LEU A 429 27.81 1.54 -21.79
N THR A 430 27.54 0.31 -22.21
CA THR A 430 27.19 0.03 -23.61
C THR A 430 25.71 0.31 -23.83
N VAL A 431 25.40 1.23 -24.74
CA VAL A 431 24.04 1.60 -25.14
C VAL A 431 23.78 1.09 -26.56
N GLU A 432 22.84 0.17 -26.68
CA GLU A 432 22.37 -0.40 -27.94
C GLU A 432 20.99 0.21 -28.26
N VAL A 433 20.93 1.15 -29.18
CA VAL A 433 19.68 1.85 -29.50
C VAL A 433 18.73 0.93 -30.29
N LEU A 434 17.44 0.96 -29.94
CA LEU A 434 16.39 0.11 -30.49
C LEU A 434 15.52 0.82 -31.54
N GLU A 435 16.00 1.94 -32.08
CA GLU A 435 15.30 2.69 -33.14
C GLU A 435 16.26 3.24 -34.20
N GLY A 436 15.70 3.65 -35.33
CA GLY A 436 16.43 4.29 -36.43
C GLY A 436 17.65 3.48 -36.89
N PRO A 437 18.85 4.10 -36.97
CA PRO A 437 20.08 3.44 -37.42
C PRO A 437 20.72 2.49 -36.38
N ARG A 438 20.13 2.37 -35.18
CA ARG A 438 20.53 1.45 -34.11
C ARG A 438 22.03 1.48 -33.78
N PRO A 439 22.60 2.65 -33.51
CA PRO A 439 24.00 2.75 -33.13
C PRO A 439 24.24 2.01 -31.80
N VAL A 440 25.34 1.29 -31.74
CA VAL A 440 25.90 0.75 -30.48
C VAL A 440 27.05 1.65 -30.06
N ARG A 441 26.97 2.22 -28.86
CA ARG A 441 27.91 3.22 -28.36
C ARG A 441 28.30 2.94 -26.91
N SER A 442 29.54 3.25 -26.56
CA SER A 442 29.99 3.31 -25.16
C SER A 442 29.78 4.74 -24.67
N ILE A 443 29.08 4.91 -23.55
CA ILE A 443 28.77 6.21 -22.93
C ILE A 443 29.21 6.16 -21.47
N LYS A 444 29.84 7.23 -20.99
CA LYS A 444 30.20 7.36 -19.57
C LYS A 444 28.98 7.64 -18.71
N VAL A 445 28.84 6.91 -17.62
CA VAL A 445 27.88 7.20 -16.56
C VAL A 445 28.38 8.42 -15.80
N ALA A 446 27.71 9.55 -15.96
CA ALA A 446 28.14 10.80 -15.33
C ALA A 446 27.87 10.79 -13.83
N ALA A 447 26.67 10.35 -13.43
CA ALA A 447 26.28 10.17 -12.04
C ALA A 447 25.12 9.19 -11.92
N LEU A 448 24.92 8.68 -10.70
CA LEU A 448 23.72 7.97 -10.29
C LEU A 448 22.83 8.92 -9.48
N ILE A 449 21.53 8.99 -9.80
CA ILE A 449 20.55 9.83 -9.11
C ILE A 449 19.54 8.98 -8.35
N ASP A 450 19.09 9.48 -7.19
CA ASP A 450 17.95 8.89 -6.48
C ASP A 450 16.69 9.65 -6.90
N ASP A 451 15.89 9.11 -7.80
CA ASP A 451 14.62 9.69 -8.23
C ASP A 451 13.42 8.86 -7.70
N PHE A 452 12.20 9.38 -7.87
CA PHE A 452 10.97 8.67 -7.50
C PHE A 452 10.66 7.50 -8.45
N MET A 453 11.22 7.55 -9.66
CA MET A 453 11.10 6.47 -10.63
C MET A 453 12.09 5.36 -10.31
N GLY A 454 11.69 4.10 -10.49
CA GLY A 454 12.58 2.97 -10.22
C GLY A 454 13.72 2.93 -11.24
N VAL A 455 13.44 2.63 -12.51
CA VAL A 455 14.46 2.59 -13.57
C VAL A 455 14.32 3.79 -14.51
N SER A 456 15.29 4.70 -14.49
CA SER A 456 15.32 5.86 -15.36
C SER A 456 16.73 6.13 -15.91
N ALA A 457 16.79 6.78 -17.07
CA ALA A 457 18.03 7.29 -17.63
C ALA A 457 17.80 8.62 -18.35
N TYR A 458 18.66 9.60 -18.05
CA TYR A 458 18.57 10.96 -18.58
C TYR A 458 19.85 11.35 -19.30
N MET A 459 19.69 12.10 -20.39
CA MET A 459 20.79 12.73 -21.14
C MET A 459 20.37 14.14 -21.55
N GLU A 460 21.34 15.01 -21.82
CA GLU A 460 21.03 16.28 -22.45
C GLU A 460 20.56 16.04 -23.90
N ILE A 461 19.49 16.73 -24.33
CA ILE A 461 18.82 16.45 -25.60
C ILE A 461 19.77 16.57 -26.82
N LYS A 462 20.69 17.54 -26.85
CA LYS A 462 21.69 17.66 -27.93
C LYS A 462 22.76 16.57 -27.82
N ALA A 463 23.12 16.10 -26.63
CA ALA A 463 23.99 14.94 -26.44
C ALA A 463 23.33 13.66 -26.99
N LEU A 464 22.03 13.46 -26.74
CA LEU A 464 21.26 12.34 -27.27
C LEU A 464 21.14 12.39 -28.80
N ASN A 465 20.84 13.56 -29.36
CA ASN A 465 20.80 13.74 -30.81
C ASN A 465 22.18 13.49 -31.47
N ARG A 466 23.28 13.93 -30.83
CA ARG A 466 24.65 13.61 -31.28
C ARG A 466 24.96 12.11 -31.20
N LEU A 467 24.50 11.42 -30.16
CA LEU A 467 24.63 9.97 -30.02
C LEU A 467 23.96 9.23 -31.18
N MET A 468 22.77 9.69 -31.56
CA MET A 468 21.97 9.17 -32.68
C MET A 468 22.52 9.57 -34.05
N ARG A 469 23.41 10.58 -34.10
CA ARG A 469 23.82 11.27 -35.34
C ARG A 469 22.64 11.89 -36.09
N GLU A 470 21.65 12.33 -35.32
CA GLU A 470 20.49 13.06 -35.79
C GLU A 470 20.73 14.57 -35.69
N GLY A 471 19.95 15.36 -36.43
CA GLY A 471 19.92 16.82 -36.28
C GLY A 471 19.25 17.25 -34.97
N ASP A 472 18.80 18.50 -34.88
CA ASP A 472 18.00 18.96 -33.74
C ASP A 472 16.56 18.40 -33.86
N VAL A 473 16.39 17.15 -33.43
CA VAL A 473 15.11 16.43 -33.49
C VAL A 473 14.52 16.19 -32.11
N ILE A 474 13.19 16.12 -32.05
CA ILE A 474 12.40 16.02 -30.83
C ILE A 474 11.33 14.92 -31.01
N SER A 475 11.08 14.14 -29.97
CA SER A 475 9.99 13.15 -29.93
C SER A 475 8.64 13.81 -29.62
N GLY A 476 8.68 14.98 -28.99
CA GLY A 476 7.49 15.69 -28.54
C GLY A 476 7.84 16.98 -27.81
N ALA A 477 6.83 17.59 -27.21
CA ALA A 477 6.98 18.76 -26.37
C ALA A 477 6.06 18.72 -25.15
N ASN A 478 6.58 19.23 -24.04
CA ASN A 478 5.88 19.52 -22.80
C ASN A 478 5.37 20.97 -22.89
N LEU A 479 4.08 21.20 -22.70
CA LEU A 479 3.42 22.49 -22.89
C LEU A 479 2.85 22.99 -21.56
N LEU A 480 3.09 24.26 -21.25
CA LEU A 480 2.40 25.00 -20.21
C LEU A 480 1.25 25.78 -20.84
N THR A 481 0.03 25.62 -20.32
CA THR A 481 -1.16 26.24 -20.89
C THR A 481 -1.71 27.36 -19.99
N ASP A 482 -2.51 28.25 -20.56
CA ASP A 482 -3.22 29.29 -19.80
C ASP A 482 -4.49 28.77 -19.09
N GLY A 483 -4.89 27.52 -19.38
CA GLY A 483 -6.10 26.85 -18.87
C GLY A 483 -7.43 27.40 -19.41
N HIS A 484 -7.43 28.42 -20.27
CA HIS A 484 -8.65 29.06 -20.79
C HIS A 484 -9.01 28.55 -22.20
N HIS A 485 -8.01 28.14 -22.98
CA HIS A 485 -8.18 27.70 -24.37
C HIS A 485 -7.94 26.20 -24.57
N ASP A 486 -8.10 25.39 -23.51
CA ASP A 486 -7.75 23.97 -23.54
C ASP A 486 -8.55 23.19 -24.61
N GLU A 487 -9.87 23.42 -24.76
CA GLU A 487 -10.67 22.75 -25.80
C GLU A 487 -10.18 23.09 -27.21
N GLU A 488 -9.91 24.36 -27.50
CA GLU A 488 -9.38 24.81 -28.80
C GLU A 488 -7.99 24.24 -29.05
N LEU A 489 -7.14 24.17 -28.02
CA LEU A 489 -5.81 23.55 -28.08
C LEU A 489 -5.91 22.05 -28.39
N PHE A 490 -6.77 21.31 -27.70
CA PHE A 490 -6.95 19.87 -27.94
C PHE A 490 -7.48 19.59 -29.34
N ASP A 491 -8.44 20.37 -29.83
CA ASP A 491 -8.96 20.23 -31.20
C ASP A 491 -7.89 20.57 -32.25
N ALA A 492 -7.12 21.62 -32.02
CA ALA A 492 -6.00 21.98 -32.89
C ALA A 492 -4.92 20.89 -32.90
N LEU A 493 -4.60 20.27 -31.77
CA LEU A 493 -3.64 19.17 -31.68
C LEU A 493 -4.16 17.90 -32.37
N ARG A 494 -5.44 17.54 -32.17
CA ARG A 494 -6.08 16.37 -32.82
C ARG A 494 -6.18 16.51 -34.34
N ALA A 495 -6.32 17.74 -34.84
CA ALA A 495 -6.38 18.00 -36.27
C ALA A 495 -5.03 17.80 -36.99
N ARG A 496 -3.91 17.70 -36.26
CA ARG A 496 -2.55 17.55 -36.82
C ARG A 496 -2.17 16.08 -36.98
N PRO A 497 -1.96 15.58 -38.21
CA PRO A 497 -1.61 14.17 -38.43
C PRO A 497 -0.25 13.74 -37.86
N ALA A 498 0.65 14.67 -37.55
CA ALA A 498 1.96 14.37 -36.97
C ALA A 498 1.92 14.07 -35.47
N VAL A 499 0.86 14.49 -34.78
CA VAL A 499 0.66 14.24 -33.35
C VAL A 499 0.13 12.82 -33.17
N ALA A 500 0.88 11.99 -32.45
CA ALA A 500 0.49 10.62 -32.13
C ALA A 500 -0.37 10.55 -30.87
N GLY A 501 -0.09 11.41 -29.89
CA GLY A 501 -0.78 11.41 -28.61
C GLY A 501 -0.69 12.75 -27.91
N VAL A 502 -1.74 13.05 -27.14
CA VAL A 502 -1.80 14.22 -26.26
C VAL A 502 -2.22 13.73 -24.87
N ALA A 503 -1.34 13.89 -23.90
CA ALA A 503 -1.60 13.54 -22.51
C ALA A 503 -1.89 14.82 -21.71
N SER A 504 -2.98 14.80 -20.93
CA SER A 504 -3.34 15.89 -20.02
C SER A 504 -2.93 15.49 -18.61
N LYS A 505 -2.08 16.30 -17.97
CA LYS A 505 -1.65 16.08 -16.59
C LYS A 505 -2.83 16.14 -15.64
N GLU A 506 -3.70 17.13 -15.77
CA GLU A 506 -4.87 17.27 -14.89
C GLU A 506 -5.79 16.03 -14.98
N ALA A 507 -6.07 15.56 -16.19
CA ALA A 507 -6.88 14.36 -16.38
C ALA A 507 -6.19 13.12 -15.74
N ALA A 508 -4.88 12.95 -15.95
CA ALA A 508 -4.12 11.86 -15.35
C ALA A 508 -4.13 11.91 -13.82
N VAL A 509 -3.91 13.09 -13.22
CA VAL A 509 -3.91 13.29 -11.76
C VAL A 509 -5.30 13.08 -11.18
N ASN A 510 -6.36 13.57 -11.82
CA ASN A 510 -7.72 13.39 -11.36
C ASN A 510 -8.16 11.91 -11.45
N ASN A 511 -7.79 11.21 -12.53
CA ASN A 511 -8.04 9.77 -12.67
C ASN A 511 -7.28 8.97 -11.59
N LEU A 512 -6.00 9.29 -11.35
CA LEU A 512 -5.20 8.68 -10.28
C LEU A 512 -5.79 8.94 -8.88
N LYS A 513 -6.15 10.20 -8.57
CA LYS A 513 -6.76 10.56 -7.30
C LYS A 513 -8.09 9.85 -7.09
N LYS A 514 -8.94 9.79 -8.10
CA LYS A 514 -10.22 9.08 -8.04
C LYS A 514 -10.02 7.58 -7.79
N MET A 515 -9.09 6.96 -8.52
CA MET A 515 -8.72 5.55 -8.32
C MET A 515 -8.26 5.28 -6.87
N ILE A 516 -7.48 6.20 -6.30
CA ILE A 516 -7.00 6.12 -4.91
C ILE A 516 -8.14 6.36 -3.93
N GLU A 517 -8.96 7.38 -4.12
CA GLU A 517 -10.09 7.68 -3.24
C GLU A 517 -11.08 6.50 -3.20
N ASP A 518 -11.45 5.93 -4.35
CA ASP A 518 -12.41 4.83 -4.43
C ASP A 518 -11.87 3.53 -3.79
N ASN A 519 -10.61 3.16 -4.06
CA ASN A 519 -10.02 1.92 -3.52
C ASN A 519 -9.54 2.05 -2.07
N LEU A 520 -8.87 3.15 -1.73
CA LEU A 520 -8.23 3.31 -0.43
C LEU A 520 -9.17 3.86 0.65
N MET A 521 -10.26 4.55 0.31
CA MET A 521 -11.26 4.95 1.31
C MET A 521 -11.89 3.73 1.99
N VAL A 522 -12.18 2.68 1.21
CA VAL A 522 -12.69 1.40 1.73
C VAL A 522 -11.66 0.78 2.67
N SER A 523 -10.39 0.73 2.26
CA SER A 523 -9.29 0.20 3.07
C SER A 523 -9.10 0.98 4.39
N VAL A 524 -9.11 2.32 4.34
CA VAL A 524 -9.00 3.19 5.52
C VAL A 524 -10.17 2.98 6.47
N LEU A 525 -11.40 2.88 5.96
CA LEU A 525 -12.58 2.61 6.77
C LEU A 525 -12.43 1.29 7.54
N PHE A 526 -11.99 0.22 6.87
CA PHE A 526 -11.72 -1.06 7.53
C PHE A 526 -10.61 -0.94 8.58
N ASN A 527 -9.51 -0.28 8.23
CA ASN A 527 -8.40 -0.09 9.15
C ASN A 527 -8.84 0.65 10.42
N VAL A 528 -9.62 1.72 10.26
CA VAL A 528 -10.20 2.48 11.38
C VAL A 528 -11.16 1.63 12.20
N LEU A 529 -12.04 0.86 11.55
CA LEU A 529 -12.99 -0.01 12.23
C LEU A 529 -12.28 -1.07 13.08
N PHE A 530 -11.31 -1.79 12.52
CA PHE A 530 -10.58 -2.82 13.25
C PHE A 530 -9.73 -2.24 14.38
N ALA A 531 -9.02 -1.14 14.15
CA ALA A 531 -8.28 -0.48 15.20
C ALA A 531 -9.19 0.02 16.33
N ALA A 532 -10.37 0.56 15.99
CA ALA A 532 -11.37 0.96 16.99
C ALA A 532 -11.88 -0.24 17.80
N ILE A 533 -12.18 -1.38 17.15
CA ILE A 533 -12.61 -2.62 17.82
C ILE A 533 -11.50 -3.11 18.77
N ILE A 534 -10.25 -3.11 18.33
CA ILE A 534 -9.08 -3.52 19.13
C ILE A 534 -8.91 -2.59 20.33
N ALA A 535 -8.87 -1.28 20.11
CA ALA A 535 -8.70 -0.27 21.15
C ALA A 535 -9.84 -0.38 22.18
N PHE A 536 -11.10 -0.38 21.71
CA PHE A 536 -12.27 -0.54 22.56
C PHE A 536 -12.22 -1.82 23.38
N GLY A 537 -11.95 -2.97 22.74
CA GLY A 537 -11.90 -4.27 23.39
C GLY A 537 -10.86 -4.33 24.51
N ILE A 538 -9.67 -3.77 24.28
CA ILE A 538 -8.59 -3.72 25.27
C ILE A 538 -8.95 -2.81 26.44
N ILE A 539 -9.42 -1.60 26.14
CA ILE A 539 -9.71 -0.58 27.16
C ILE A 539 -10.88 -1.03 28.01
N TYR A 540 -11.97 -1.48 27.39
CA TYR A 540 -13.14 -2.01 28.09
C TYR A 540 -12.76 -3.20 28.99
N ASN A 541 -11.97 -4.14 28.49
CA ASN A 541 -11.56 -5.29 29.28
C ASN A 541 -10.63 -4.87 30.44
N ASN A 542 -9.68 -3.96 30.21
CA ASN A 542 -8.86 -3.39 31.27
C ASN A 542 -9.70 -2.73 32.36
N ALA A 543 -10.70 -1.94 31.95
CA ALA A 543 -11.58 -1.24 32.85
C ALA A 543 -12.42 -2.21 33.70
N ARG A 544 -13.04 -3.21 33.06
CA ARG A 544 -13.83 -4.25 33.73
C ARG A 544 -13.00 -5.03 34.75
N VAL A 545 -11.77 -5.40 34.39
CA VAL A 545 -10.87 -6.13 35.27
C VAL A 545 -10.40 -5.26 36.44
N SER A 546 -10.01 -4.01 36.19
CA SER A 546 -9.62 -3.08 37.27
C SER A 546 -10.78 -2.84 38.25
N LEU A 547 -12.01 -2.72 37.74
CA LEU A 547 -13.22 -2.62 38.55
C LEU A 547 -13.45 -3.88 39.41
N SER A 548 -13.29 -5.08 38.83
CA SER A 548 -13.47 -6.34 39.55
C SER A 548 -12.39 -6.57 40.61
N GLU A 549 -11.13 -6.24 40.33
CA GLU A 549 -10.02 -6.41 41.27
C GLU A 549 -10.10 -5.40 42.43
N ARG A 550 -10.55 -4.17 42.17
CA ARG A 550 -10.58 -3.08 43.16
C ARG A 550 -11.96 -2.78 43.72
N GLY A 551 -12.98 -3.56 43.38
CA GLY A 551 -14.36 -3.31 43.82
C GLY A 551 -14.48 -3.11 45.33
N ARG A 552 -13.73 -3.90 46.13
CA ARG A 552 -13.65 -3.74 47.59
C ARG A 552 -12.92 -2.48 48.03
N GLU A 553 -11.75 -2.19 47.46
CA GLU A 553 -10.99 -0.97 47.80
C GLU A 553 -11.83 0.29 47.50
N LEU A 554 -12.51 0.31 46.34
CA LEU A 554 -13.41 1.40 45.96
C LEU A 554 -14.64 1.48 46.87
N ALA A 555 -15.20 0.35 47.31
CA ALA A 555 -16.29 0.32 48.28
C ALA A 555 -15.84 0.87 49.65
N SER A 556 -14.67 0.47 50.15
CA SER A 556 -14.10 0.98 51.40
C SER A 556 -13.82 2.48 51.33
N LEU A 557 -13.27 2.97 50.21
CA LEU A 557 -13.05 4.40 49.98
C LEU A 557 -14.37 5.18 49.99
N ARG A 558 -15.45 4.61 49.46
CA ARG A 558 -16.79 5.22 49.50
C ARG A 558 -17.33 5.31 50.93
N VAL A 559 -17.14 4.26 51.73
CA VAL A 559 -17.50 4.25 53.16
C VAL A 559 -16.69 5.30 53.95
N LEU A 560 -15.44 5.53 53.55
CA LEU A 560 -14.56 6.58 54.11
C LEU A 560 -14.90 8.00 53.62
N GLY A 561 -15.92 8.17 52.77
CA GLY A 561 -16.44 9.47 52.36
C GLY A 561 -16.09 9.94 50.95
N LEU A 562 -15.39 9.14 50.13
CA LEU A 562 -15.13 9.51 48.73
C LEU A 562 -16.42 9.51 47.91
N THR A 563 -16.57 10.54 47.07
CA THR A 563 -17.67 10.70 46.14
C THR A 563 -17.55 9.72 44.95
N ARG A 564 -18.67 9.48 44.26
CA ARG A 564 -18.69 8.66 43.04
C ARG A 564 -17.76 9.23 41.96
N GLY A 565 -17.69 10.56 41.84
CA GLY A 565 -16.80 11.24 40.90
C GLY A 565 -15.31 10.99 41.20
N GLU A 566 -14.92 11.03 42.48
CA GLU A 566 -13.53 10.75 42.88
C GLU A 566 -13.15 9.27 42.63
N ILE A 567 -14.08 8.34 42.86
CA ILE A 567 -13.89 6.91 42.56
C ILE A 567 -13.74 6.69 41.05
N SER A 568 -14.61 7.30 40.23
CA SER A 568 -14.48 7.25 38.77
C SER A 568 -13.16 7.87 38.30
N TYR A 569 -12.70 8.96 38.92
CA TYR A 569 -11.43 9.60 38.59
C TYR A 569 -10.24 8.64 38.81
N ILE A 570 -10.23 7.87 39.89
CA ILE A 570 -9.16 6.90 40.16
C ILE A 570 -9.12 5.80 39.08
N LEU A 571 -10.27 5.23 38.72
CA LEU A 571 -10.33 4.14 37.74
C LEU A 571 -10.07 4.63 36.31
N LEU A 572 -10.75 5.70 35.89
CA LEU A 572 -10.62 6.26 34.54
C LEU A 572 -9.28 6.96 34.34
N GLY A 573 -8.73 7.56 35.39
CA GLY A 573 -7.41 8.19 35.34
C GLY A 573 -6.28 7.18 35.07
N GLU A 574 -6.37 5.96 35.61
CA GLU A 574 -5.43 4.88 35.27
C GLU A 574 -5.51 4.51 33.79
N LEU A 575 -6.72 4.32 33.26
CA LEU A 575 -6.94 4.00 31.85
C LEU A 575 -6.47 5.15 30.94
N ALA A 576 -6.71 6.40 31.35
CA ALA A 576 -6.26 7.58 30.62
C ALA A 576 -4.73 7.63 30.53
N ILE A 577 -4.02 7.39 31.64
CA ILE A 577 -2.54 7.35 31.62
C ILE A 577 -2.04 6.22 30.74
N LEU A 578 -2.60 5.01 30.85
CA LEU A 578 -2.20 3.90 29.99
C LEU A 578 -2.45 4.22 28.51
N THR A 579 -3.59 4.80 28.17
CA THR A 579 -3.92 5.22 26.79
C THR A 579 -2.94 6.27 26.29
N LEU A 580 -2.65 7.30 27.09
CA LEU A 580 -1.70 8.36 26.74
C LEU A 580 -0.28 7.82 26.55
N LEU A 581 0.15 6.85 27.35
CA LEU A 581 1.45 6.19 27.17
C LEU A 581 1.48 5.28 25.93
N SER A 582 0.33 4.76 25.51
CA SER A 582 0.21 3.87 24.35
C SER A 582 0.36 4.60 23.03
N ILE A 583 -0.01 5.88 22.96
CA ILE A 583 0.04 6.67 21.73
C ILE A 583 1.48 6.86 21.22
N PRO A 584 2.45 7.36 22.02
CA PRO A 584 3.84 7.47 21.56
C PRO A 584 4.47 6.13 21.20
N VAL A 585 4.22 5.08 22.01
CA VAL A 585 4.72 3.72 21.73
C VAL A 585 4.11 3.20 20.41
N GLY A 586 2.84 3.51 20.18
CA GLY A 586 2.13 3.15 18.96
C GLY A 586 2.65 3.88 17.73
N PHE A 587 3.06 5.14 17.86
CA PHE A 587 3.71 5.87 16.78
C PHE A 587 5.06 5.25 16.42
N VAL A 588 5.88 4.87 17.41
CA VAL A 588 7.15 4.18 17.18
C VAL A 588 6.94 2.85 16.48
N LEU A 589 6.00 2.03 16.98
CA LEU A 589 5.68 0.74 16.37
C LEU A 589 5.07 0.90 14.96
N GLY A 590 4.19 1.87 14.77
CA GLY A 590 3.58 2.17 13.48
C GLY A 590 4.62 2.56 12.44
N ASN A 591 5.55 3.44 12.81
CA ASN A 591 6.68 3.81 11.95
C ASN A 591 7.55 2.60 11.61
N TRP A 592 7.85 1.74 12.59
CA TRP A 592 8.64 0.54 12.35
C TRP A 592 7.94 -0.44 11.38
N ILE A 593 6.62 -0.59 11.50
CA ILE A 593 5.82 -1.41 10.58
C ILE A 593 5.80 -0.79 9.17
N VAL A 594 5.62 0.53 9.07
CA VAL A 594 5.68 1.24 7.78
C VAL A 594 7.04 1.04 7.12
N ASP A 595 8.14 1.16 7.87
CA ASP A 595 9.49 0.95 7.36
C ASP A 595 9.67 -0.49 6.82
N LEU A 596 9.17 -1.49 7.54
CA LEU A 596 9.21 -2.89 7.11
C LEU A 596 8.40 -3.10 5.81
N VAL A 597 7.23 -2.49 5.71
CA VAL A 597 6.37 -2.56 4.52
C VAL A 597 7.02 -1.86 3.33
N LEU A 598 7.61 -0.68 3.51
CA LEU A 598 8.29 0.05 2.44
C LEU A 598 9.51 -0.72 1.90
N MET A 599 10.24 -1.45 2.76
CA MET A 599 11.32 -2.34 2.31
C MET A 599 10.82 -3.45 1.38
N THR A 600 9.59 -3.92 1.56
CA THR A 600 8.98 -4.95 0.71
C THR A 600 8.28 -4.40 -0.54
N LEU A 601 7.83 -3.14 -0.51
CA LEU A 601 7.09 -2.52 -1.61
C LEU A 601 7.97 -1.81 -2.66
N ASN A 602 9.19 -1.42 -2.29
CA ASN A 602 10.10 -0.78 -3.24
C ASN A 602 10.43 -1.74 -4.40
N SER A 603 10.07 -1.35 -5.63
CA SER A 603 10.21 -2.16 -6.84
C SER A 603 11.15 -1.49 -7.86
N GLU A 604 11.46 -2.19 -8.96
CA GLU A 604 12.19 -1.61 -10.10
C GLU A 604 11.42 -0.47 -10.82
N VAL A 605 10.14 -0.19 -10.48
CA VAL A 605 9.35 0.84 -11.15
C VAL A 605 9.04 2.06 -10.31
N MET A 606 8.88 1.89 -9.00
CA MET A 606 8.54 3.03 -8.13
C MET A 606 9.18 2.87 -6.76
N ARG A 607 9.75 3.97 -6.28
CA ARG A 607 10.26 4.09 -4.91
C ARG A 607 9.34 4.97 -4.10
N PHE A 608 8.98 4.48 -2.92
CA PHE A 608 8.10 5.20 -2.02
C PHE A 608 8.92 5.95 -0.97
N PRO A 609 8.82 7.28 -0.91
CA PRO A 609 9.52 8.07 0.10
C PRO A 609 8.89 7.83 1.46
N ARG A 610 9.69 7.96 2.51
CA ARG A 610 9.23 7.84 3.89
C ARG A 610 8.62 9.17 4.36
N VAL A 611 7.39 9.45 3.95
CA VAL A 611 6.66 10.67 4.32
C VAL A 611 5.36 10.29 5.02
N ILE A 612 5.20 10.70 6.27
CA ILE A 612 4.00 10.48 7.07
C ILE A 612 3.51 11.84 7.59
N SER A 613 2.25 12.16 7.33
CA SER A 613 1.66 13.43 7.72
C SER A 613 1.42 13.51 9.23
N GLY A 614 1.53 14.71 9.80
CA GLY A 614 1.05 15.00 11.15
C GLY A 614 -0.44 14.66 11.34
N MET A 615 -1.22 14.72 10.27
CA MET A 615 -2.65 14.35 10.27
C MET A 615 -2.86 12.86 10.55
N THR A 616 -2.01 11.98 10.00
CA THR A 616 -2.08 10.53 10.28
C THR A 616 -1.88 10.24 11.76
N TYR A 617 -0.89 10.87 12.40
CA TYR A 617 -0.69 10.73 13.85
C TYR A 617 -1.85 11.32 14.66
N ALA A 618 -2.38 12.48 14.24
CA ALA A 618 -3.52 13.11 14.89
C ALA A 618 -4.78 12.26 14.81
N LEU A 619 -5.06 11.67 13.64
CA LEU A 619 -6.18 10.76 13.42
C LEU A 619 -6.02 9.49 14.26
N ALA A 620 -4.85 8.85 14.24
CA ALA A 620 -4.57 7.67 15.05
C ALA A 620 -4.75 7.92 16.55
N ALA A 621 -4.21 9.04 17.06
CA ALA A 621 -4.37 9.43 18.46
C ALA A 621 -5.83 9.75 18.80
N THR A 622 -6.52 10.50 17.96
CA THR A 622 -7.91 10.90 18.18
C THR A 622 -8.84 9.70 18.17
N SER A 623 -8.70 8.78 17.21
CA SER A 623 -9.49 7.54 17.16
C SER A 623 -9.35 6.71 18.43
N VAL A 624 -8.12 6.57 18.95
CA VAL A 624 -7.89 5.81 20.19
C VAL A 624 -8.39 6.57 21.42
N ILE A 625 -8.26 7.90 21.48
CA ILE A 625 -8.82 8.72 22.56
C ILE A 625 -10.36 8.65 22.56
N VAL A 626 -10.99 8.72 21.38
CA VAL A 626 -12.45 8.59 21.24
C VAL A 626 -12.89 7.20 21.70
N ALA A 627 -12.24 6.13 21.24
CA ALA A 627 -12.52 4.77 21.70
C ALA A 627 -12.35 4.63 23.22
N ALA A 628 -11.27 5.20 23.77
CA ALA A 628 -11.01 5.21 25.21
C ALA A 628 -12.10 5.95 26.01
N THR A 629 -12.53 7.09 25.50
CA THR A 629 -13.58 7.92 26.11
C THR A 629 -14.91 7.17 26.10
N ILE A 630 -15.29 6.57 24.97
CA ILE A 630 -16.52 5.77 24.86
C ILE A 630 -16.48 4.59 25.84
N SER A 631 -15.38 3.82 25.88
CA SER A 631 -15.22 2.73 26.83
C SER A 631 -15.27 3.21 28.29
N GLY A 632 -14.63 4.35 28.59
CA GLY A 632 -14.62 4.94 29.92
C GLY A 632 -16.02 5.38 30.39
N LEU A 633 -16.80 6.01 29.50
CA LEU A 633 -18.18 6.42 29.78
C LEU A 633 -19.08 5.21 30.09
N LEU A 634 -18.98 4.14 29.31
CA LEU A 634 -19.72 2.89 29.55
C LEU A 634 -19.39 2.27 30.92
N VAL A 635 -18.12 2.34 31.34
CA VAL A 635 -17.69 1.81 32.65
C VAL A 635 -18.15 2.71 33.78
N ARG A 636 -18.13 4.03 33.60
CA ARG A 636 -18.65 5.00 34.55
C ARG A 636 -20.15 4.79 34.79
N GLU A 637 -20.93 4.59 33.73
CA GLU A 637 -22.36 4.33 33.86
C GLU A 637 -22.65 3.08 34.69
N ARG A 638 -21.83 2.02 34.54
CA ARG A 638 -21.92 0.82 35.39
C ARG A 638 -21.53 1.09 36.84
N LEU A 639 -20.49 1.89 37.07
CA LEU A 639 -20.07 2.31 38.42
C LEU A 639 -21.17 3.07 39.15
N ASP A 640 -21.88 3.96 38.47
CA ASP A 640 -22.94 4.77 39.06
C ASP A 640 -24.19 3.95 39.42
N LYS A 641 -24.40 2.82 38.73
CA LYS A 641 -25.51 1.88 39.00
C LYS A 641 -25.17 0.82 40.05
N LEU A 642 -23.91 0.65 40.44
CA LEU A 642 -23.49 -0.35 41.42
C LEU A 642 -23.83 0.06 42.85
N ASP A 643 -24.63 -0.75 43.53
CA ASP A 643 -24.84 -0.65 44.98
C ASP A 643 -23.62 -1.24 45.72
N LEU A 644 -22.61 -0.40 45.93
CA LEU A 644 -21.36 -0.76 46.60
C LEU A 644 -21.57 -1.26 48.05
N VAL A 645 -22.75 -1.08 48.64
CA VAL A 645 -23.11 -1.65 49.95
C VAL A 645 -23.36 -3.16 49.85
N GLU A 646 -23.88 -3.66 48.73
CA GLU A 646 -24.10 -5.08 48.49
C GLU A 646 -22.78 -5.84 48.25
N VAL A 647 -21.79 -5.16 47.65
CA VAL A 647 -20.43 -5.68 47.43
C VAL A 647 -19.70 -5.98 48.76
N LEU A 648 -20.04 -5.26 49.83
CA LEU A 648 -19.51 -5.51 51.18
C LEU A 648 -20.27 -6.64 51.91
N LYS A 649 -21.54 -6.88 51.57
CA LYS A 649 -22.41 -7.88 52.24
C LYS A 649 -22.27 -9.31 51.74
N THR A 650 -21.66 -9.53 50.57
CA THR A 650 -21.61 -10.86 49.92
C THR A 650 -20.58 -11.84 50.50
N ARG A 651 -19.98 -11.55 51.66
CA ARG A 651 -18.96 -12.45 52.25
C ARG A 651 -18.88 -12.39 53.78
N GLU A 652 -20.03 -12.44 54.45
CA GLU A 652 -20.14 -13.04 55.79
C GLU A 652 -20.84 -14.40 55.70
#